data_AF-A0A3D3DJ51-F1
#
_entry.id   AF-A0A3D3DJ51-F1
#
_cell.length_a   1.000
_cell.length_b   1.000
_cell.length_c   1.000
_cell.angle_alpha   90.00
_cell.angle_beta   90.00
_cell.angle_gamma   90.00
#
_symmetry.space_group_name_H-M   'P 1'
#
loop_
_entity.id
_entity.type
_entity.pdbx_description
1 polymer ?
#
loop_
_entity_poly.entity_id
_entity_poly.type
_entity_poly.pdbx_seq_one_letter_code
_entity_poly.pdbx_strand_id
1 'polypeptide(L)'
;MKLIIRVGQCLGFGVLALAGSLGAQTPGVFQTNLTLRIMAANLTSGGPTYQTAGLNILKGLKPDIVAIQEFNYGNNSAADFRHMLDTTFGTNFVYYRESGYSIPNGIISRFPIRAAGSWDDSLVPDRGFAWARLDVPGSNDLYVVSVHLYSSGSASDRNQEAQALKNLISANFPANAWVVVAGDFNTATRSEAAVSTFKTFLSDNPIPTDAESGGKMETNEPRNKPYDYVLPSHSFATNFVPTVLPSRVFSNGLVFDSAVYTPLSDVAPVAPGDSHVSGMQHMAVVKDFNITYTITNAWPDAPFIITQPASQIAAPGSDVAFSVAASGAGALHYQWRFGAANLAGATTSMLALTNVQSGQAGDYSVVITNFAGSVTSAPASLTIAAAPVIVAQPESQTVAPGQSAVFTVTATGTMPLFYQWRFNGLPLPGATGSSYTRANVQPGDAGNYSVVITNLAGSVVSTEALLTVAVASGHIIAQWNFNSPTPDGQTTTGTLTPSIGSGTASYIGGTKAPGSGEFAKGSAKDPQTSDNSAWNTSSYPAATIGNKTAGTLFTVSTVGWQDISIAWDQRPSSTGSKYMRLRYTTNGADFIDFPTGISVARDDWESKTNSLGTLAGANNNPDFAFQIVAEFESTATGAGGNNYVAAKSGSTYAPGGTVRFDMVTVTGLPIPVSVPPTITAPPVSQRVQQGADATFSVLATGTAPLSYQWRFNATPLSGATASVYTRNHVQPADQGAYSVVVSNSAGTVISPDAQLELVVPAPVLVMRSPQVVAWQGLSNLPYVVQAKTNLAQSNWVMVGTASSPGTDVSFTNSVAAPQMFFRVRYP
;
A
#
# COMPACT_ATOMS: atom_id res chain seq x y z
N MET A 1 -3.26 -23.33 24.03
CA MET A 1 -1.82 -23.27 24.34
C MET A 1 -1.60 -24.26 25.49
N LYS A 2 -0.93 -25.40 25.25
CA LYS A 2 -0.66 -26.40 26.32
C LYS A 2 0.40 -25.81 27.26
N LEU A 3 0.10 -25.77 28.55
CA LEU A 3 1.03 -25.33 29.60
C LEU A 3 2.16 -26.37 29.71
N ILE A 4 3.32 -26.06 29.15
CA ILE A 4 4.56 -26.80 29.38
C ILE A 4 5.17 -26.24 30.66
N ILE A 5 5.06 -26.99 31.76
CA ILE A 5 5.79 -26.70 32.99
C ILE A 5 7.24 -27.07 32.73
N ARG A 6 8.11 -26.06 32.53
CA ARG A 6 9.56 -26.27 32.56
C ARG A 6 9.94 -26.68 33.98
N VAL A 7 10.38 -27.92 34.15
CA VAL A 7 11.10 -28.35 35.34
C VAL A 7 12.46 -27.64 35.33
N GLY A 8 12.48 -26.42 35.88
CA GLY A 8 13.70 -25.68 36.15
C GLY A 8 14.49 -26.38 37.25
N GLN A 9 15.80 -26.46 37.05
CA GLN A 9 16.79 -27.03 37.96
C GLN A 9 16.58 -26.58 39.41
N CYS A 10 16.01 -27.45 40.23
CA CYS A 10 16.06 -27.39 41.68
C CYS A 10 15.71 -28.79 42.19
N LEU A 11 16.69 -29.68 42.24
CA LEU A 11 16.77 -30.84 43.13
C LEU A 11 18.18 -31.42 42.95
N GLY A 12 19.16 -30.71 43.53
CA GLY A 12 20.46 -31.30 43.80
C GLY A 12 20.30 -32.25 44.98
N PHE A 13 20.84 -33.47 44.82
CA PHE A 13 20.86 -34.61 45.73
C PHE A 13 19.61 -35.48 45.75
N GLY A 14 19.71 -36.62 45.04
CA GLY A 14 19.10 -37.83 45.57
C GLY A 14 18.68 -38.95 44.61
N VAL A 15 19.10 -39.04 43.34
CA VAL A 15 19.03 -40.32 42.61
C VAL A 15 20.18 -40.43 41.61
N LEU A 16 21.29 -41.01 42.06
CA LEU A 16 22.27 -41.64 41.17
C LEU A 16 21.87 -43.11 41.03
N ALA A 17 22.09 -43.68 39.84
CA ALA A 17 22.00 -45.09 39.45
C ALA A 17 20.62 -45.61 39.00
N LEU A 18 20.38 -45.54 37.69
CA LEU A 18 20.00 -46.70 36.86
C LEU A 18 19.99 -46.28 35.37
N ALA A 19 21.19 -46.04 34.82
CA ALA A 19 21.39 -46.03 33.38
C ALA A 19 21.69 -47.46 32.94
N GLY A 20 20.65 -48.21 32.59
CA GLY A 20 20.74 -49.56 32.07
C GLY A 20 19.41 -50.01 31.48
N SER A 21 19.36 -50.10 30.14
CA SER A 21 18.23 -50.55 29.32
C SER A 21 16.98 -49.64 29.27
N LEU A 22 16.88 -48.81 28.23
CA LEU A 22 15.62 -48.17 27.84
C LEU A 22 14.82 -49.13 26.96
N GLY A 23 14.13 -50.07 27.60
CA GLY A 23 12.87 -50.59 27.06
C GLY A 23 11.80 -49.50 27.15
N ALA A 24 10.92 -49.43 26.15
CA ALA A 24 9.85 -48.43 26.06
C ALA A 24 9.07 -48.31 27.38
N GLN A 25 9.22 -47.19 28.09
CA GLN A 25 8.41 -46.89 29.26
C GLN A 25 7.01 -46.48 28.81
N THR A 26 6.01 -47.21 29.30
CA THR A 26 4.59 -46.86 29.19
C THR A 26 4.30 -45.49 29.80
N PRO A 27 3.37 -44.69 29.24
CA PRO A 27 2.99 -43.40 29.80
C PRO A 27 2.47 -43.57 31.24
N GLY A 28 3.18 -43.01 32.21
CA GLY A 28 2.73 -42.89 33.59
C GLY A 28 2.00 -41.56 33.80
N VAL A 29 0.86 -41.61 34.47
CA VAL A 29 0.20 -40.45 35.06
C VAL A 29 0.74 -40.31 36.48
N PHE A 30 1.51 -39.27 36.76
CA PHE A 30 2.05 -39.02 38.09
C PHE A 30 1.40 -37.78 38.68
N GLN A 31 0.82 -37.91 39.87
CA GLN A 31 0.45 -36.75 40.68
C GLN A 31 1.70 -36.19 41.34
N THR A 32 1.89 -34.88 41.24
CA THR A 32 2.93 -34.16 41.95
C THR A 32 2.35 -32.90 42.59
N ASN A 33 3.18 -32.22 43.36
CA ASN A 33 2.83 -31.11 44.23
C ASN A 33 3.71 -29.91 43.91
N LEU A 34 3.11 -28.73 43.83
CA LEU A 34 3.78 -27.43 43.71
C LEU A 34 3.49 -26.61 44.96
N THR A 35 4.53 -26.25 45.71
CA THR A 35 4.41 -25.21 46.74
C THR A 35 4.40 -23.85 46.06
N LEU A 36 3.29 -23.14 46.21
CA LEU A 36 3.03 -21.79 45.70
C LEU A 36 3.14 -20.78 46.85
N ARG A 37 4.09 -19.85 46.76
CA ARG A 37 4.28 -18.78 47.74
C ARG A 37 3.59 -17.49 47.31
N ILE A 38 2.60 -17.03 48.08
CA ILE A 38 1.88 -15.78 47.82
C ILE A 38 2.23 -14.76 48.88
N MET A 39 2.51 -13.53 48.44
CA MET A 39 2.98 -12.44 49.28
C MET A 39 2.14 -11.16 49.10
N ALA A 40 1.80 -10.51 50.20
CA ALA A 40 1.36 -9.10 50.22
C ALA A 40 2.58 -8.19 50.48
N ALA A 41 2.68 -7.07 49.76
CA ALA A 41 3.86 -6.22 49.79
C ALA A 41 3.57 -4.72 49.60
N ASN A 42 3.41 -4.00 50.71
CA ASN A 42 3.55 -2.54 50.75
C ASN A 42 4.96 -2.14 51.26
N LEU A 43 6.02 -2.67 50.64
CA LEU A 43 7.41 -2.53 51.09
C LEU A 43 8.10 -1.27 50.57
N THR A 44 7.41 -0.14 50.57
CA THR A 44 7.96 1.17 50.22
C THR A 44 7.88 2.10 51.41
N SER A 45 8.72 3.13 51.43
CA SER A 45 8.70 4.20 52.42
C SER A 45 7.74 5.35 52.08
N GLY A 46 6.72 5.12 51.25
CA GLY A 46 5.84 6.18 50.72
C GLY A 46 6.49 7.04 49.62
N GLY A 47 7.63 6.62 49.09
CA GLY A 47 8.37 7.36 48.04
C GLY A 47 7.80 7.14 46.63
N PRO A 48 8.18 7.98 45.65
CA PRO A 48 7.66 7.91 44.28
C PRO A 48 8.14 6.68 43.48
N THR A 49 9.09 5.91 44.03
CA THR A 49 9.63 4.69 43.43
C THR A 49 9.92 3.68 44.53
N TYR A 50 9.64 2.40 44.25
CA TYR A 50 10.00 1.29 45.12
C TYR A 50 11.51 1.28 45.37
N GLN A 51 11.92 1.27 46.64
CA GLN A 51 13.32 1.40 47.03
C GLN A 51 14.01 0.04 47.17
N THR A 52 15.36 0.04 47.14
CA THR A 52 16.20 -1.15 47.20
C THR A 52 15.88 -2.07 48.39
N ALA A 53 15.56 -1.53 49.56
CA ALA A 53 15.25 -2.33 50.75
C ALA A 53 14.03 -3.25 50.53
N GLY A 54 12.93 -2.71 49.99
CA GLY A 54 11.75 -3.52 49.62
C GLY A 54 12.05 -4.54 48.53
N LEU A 55 12.87 -4.17 47.53
CA LEU A 55 13.30 -5.08 46.48
C LEU A 55 14.19 -6.21 47.00
N ASN A 56 15.06 -5.94 47.98
CA ASN A 56 15.87 -6.97 48.63
C ASN A 56 14.99 -8.00 49.35
N ILE A 57 13.95 -7.55 50.05
CA ILE A 57 12.98 -8.43 50.72
C ILE A 57 12.24 -9.31 49.69
N LEU A 58 11.75 -8.73 48.61
CA LEU A 58 11.12 -9.47 47.52
C LEU A 58 12.07 -10.53 46.93
N LYS A 59 13.32 -10.14 46.67
CA LYS A 59 14.36 -11.02 46.13
C LYS A 59 14.76 -12.14 47.08
N GLY A 60 14.85 -11.86 48.38
CA GLY A 60 15.22 -12.82 49.42
C GLY A 60 14.13 -13.84 49.72
N LEU A 61 12.86 -13.39 49.80
CA LEU A 61 11.72 -14.26 50.13
C LEU A 61 11.23 -15.11 48.95
N LYS A 62 11.61 -14.74 47.71
CA LYS A 62 11.32 -15.49 46.47
C LYS A 62 9.84 -15.88 46.33
N PRO A 63 8.89 -14.93 46.41
CA PRO A 63 7.49 -15.24 46.20
C PRO A 63 7.22 -15.64 44.74
N ASP A 64 6.23 -16.52 44.55
CA ASP A 64 5.73 -16.86 43.22
C ASP A 64 4.74 -15.82 42.69
N ILE A 65 3.96 -15.26 43.61
CA ILE A 65 2.93 -14.27 43.35
C ILE A 65 3.03 -13.16 44.40
N VAL A 66 3.00 -11.90 43.95
CA VAL A 66 3.03 -10.73 44.82
C VAL A 66 1.82 -9.85 44.53
N ALA A 67 0.99 -9.61 45.54
CA ALA A 67 0.02 -8.51 45.55
C ALA A 67 0.73 -7.28 46.12
N ILE A 68 1.16 -6.38 45.22
CA ILE A 68 2.01 -5.23 45.53
C ILE A 68 1.17 -3.94 45.57
N GLN A 69 1.46 -3.09 46.55
CA GLN A 69 0.84 -1.77 46.74
C GLN A 69 1.87 -0.67 46.41
N GLU A 70 1.41 0.55 46.15
CA GLU A 70 2.27 1.70 45.81
C GLU A 70 3.30 1.36 44.71
N PHE A 71 2.83 0.65 43.68
CA PHE A 71 3.68 -0.03 42.72
C PHE A 71 4.22 0.91 41.64
N ASN A 72 5.00 1.91 42.07
CA ASN A 72 5.74 2.81 41.21
C ASN A 72 7.22 2.42 41.13
N TYR A 73 7.84 2.52 39.96
CA TYR A 73 9.27 2.24 39.80
C TYR A 73 9.90 3.02 38.64
N GLY A 74 11.04 3.66 38.91
CA GLY A 74 11.75 4.46 37.91
C GLY A 74 10.86 5.57 37.34
N ASN A 75 10.70 5.61 36.01
CA ASN A 75 9.79 6.54 35.33
C ASN A 75 8.41 5.91 35.04
N ASN A 76 8.07 4.79 35.70
CA ASN A 76 6.88 3.98 35.44
C ASN A 76 6.77 3.47 33.99
N SER A 77 7.90 3.38 33.27
CA SER A 77 7.93 2.86 31.91
C SER A 77 7.90 1.33 31.90
N ALA A 78 7.40 0.73 30.82
CA ALA A 78 7.45 -0.72 30.64
C ALA A 78 8.89 -1.28 30.70
N ALA A 79 9.88 -0.50 30.26
CA ALA A 79 11.29 -0.87 30.32
C ALA A 79 11.82 -0.87 31.77
N ASP A 80 11.47 0.14 32.58
CA ASP A 80 11.86 0.21 33.99
C ASP A 80 11.27 -0.97 34.79
N PHE A 81 9.98 -1.29 34.55
CA PHE A 81 9.37 -2.45 35.20
C PHE A 81 9.97 -3.78 34.72
N ARG A 82 10.23 -3.95 33.42
CA ARG A 82 10.94 -5.15 32.92
C ARG A 82 12.29 -5.31 33.62
N HIS A 83 13.05 -4.22 33.74
CA HIS A 83 14.32 -4.20 34.48
C HIS A 83 14.15 -4.56 35.96
N MET A 84 13.15 -3.99 36.65
CA MET A 84 12.83 -4.31 38.04
C MET A 84 12.49 -5.79 38.23
N LEU A 85 11.68 -6.37 37.33
CA LEU A 85 11.33 -7.78 37.38
C LEU A 85 12.54 -8.68 37.12
N ASP A 86 13.36 -8.38 36.10
CA ASP A 86 14.55 -9.16 35.75
C ASP A 86 15.56 -9.21 36.90
N THR A 87 15.74 -8.10 37.59
CA THR A 87 16.75 -7.96 38.65
C THR A 87 16.28 -8.49 40.01
N THR A 88 14.97 -8.44 40.28
CA THR A 88 14.35 -8.87 41.54
C THR A 88 13.91 -10.34 41.50
N PHE A 89 13.26 -10.78 40.43
CA PHE A 89 12.63 -12.11 40.34
C PHE A 89 13.18 -12.98 39.19
N GLY A 90 13.66 -12.36 38.12
CA GLY A 90 14.15 -13.02 36.90
C GLY A 90 13.22 -12.85 35.68
N THR A 91 13.70 -13.30 34.53
CA THR A 91 13.08 -13.04 33.20
C THR A 91 11.72 -13.67 32.98
N ASN A 92 11.34 -14.65 33.81
CA ASN A 92 10.13 -15.44 33.61
C ASN A 92 8.91 -14.89 34.37
N PHE A 93 9.08 -13.82 35.16
CA PHE A 93 7.97 -13.17 35.84
C PHE A 93 7.28 -12.16 34.93
N VAL A 94 5.95 -12.11 35.05
CA VAL A 94 5.05 -11.15 34.41
C VAL A 94 4.38 -10.30 35.48
N TYR A 95 3.84 -9.14 35.09
CA TYR A 95 3.10 -8.28 36.01
C TYR A 95 1.88 -7.64 35.35
N TYR A 96 0.94 -7.25 36.19
CA TYR A 96 -0.08 -6.25 35.90
C TYR A 96 0.07 -5.11 36.91
N ARG A 97 -0.07 -3.87 36.45
CA ARG A 97 -0.06 -2.66 37.27
C ARG A 97 -1.22 -1.79 36.85
N GLU A 98 -1.93 -1.21 37.80
CA GLU A 98 -2.98 -0.25 37.49
C GLU A 98 -2.42 0.98 36.76
N SER A 99 -3.25 1.54 35.89
CA SER A 99 -2.96 2.78 35.16
C SER A 99 -3.90 3.88 35.63
N GLY A 100 -3.37 5.08 35.84
CA GLY A 100 -4.18 6.26 36.15
C GLY A 100 -4.24 6.67 37.62
N TYR A 101 -3.63 5.90 38.54
CA TYR A 101 -3.54 6.26 39.95
C TYR A 101 -2.14 6.68 40.39
N SER A 102 -2.05 7.57 41.39
CA SER A 102 -0.77 7.98 42.00
C SER A 102 -0.11 6.88 42.84
N ILE A 103 -0.92 6.03 43.50
CA ILE A 103 -0.49 4.91 44.35
C ILE A 103 -1.07 3.57 43.84
N PRO A 104 -0.67 3.13 42.64
CA PRO A 104 -1.32 1.99 41.98
C PRO A 104 -1.02 0.68 42.69
N ASN A 105 -2.01 -0.20 42.72
CA ASN A 105 -1.83 -1.61 43.02
C ASN A 105 -1.28 -2.37 41.81
N GLY A 106 -0.70 -3.53 42.07
CA GLY A 106 -0.28 -4.46 41.04
C GLY A 106 -0.21 -5.90 41.51
N ILE A 107 0.00 -6.77 40.54
CA ILE A 107 0.18 -8.20 40.73
C ILE A 107 1.40 -8.63 39.91
N ILE A 108 2.38 -9.24 40.57
CA ILE A 108 3.56 -9.84 39.94
C ILE A 108 3.43 -11.36 40.06
N SER A 109 3.72 -12.11 39.00
CA SER A 109 3.51 -13.57 38.97
C SER A 109 4.57 -14.29 38.15
N ARG A 110 5.07 -15.41 38.68
CA ARG A 110 5.86 -16.41 37.93
C ARG A 110 5.02 -17.13 36.87
N PHE A 111 3.71 -17.20 37.07
CA PHE A 111 2.76 -17.86 36.20
C PHE A 111 2.12 -16.87 35.22
N PRO A 112 1.76 -17.29 33.99
CA PRO A 112 1.12 -16.40 33.02
C PRO A 112 -0.17 -15.77 33.55
N ILE A 113 -0.29 -14.45 33.36
CA ILE A 113 -1.53 -13.71 33.57
C ILE A 113 -2.42 -13.93 32.33
N ARG A 114 -3.55 -14.61 32.50
CA ARG A 114 -4.52 -14.91 31.42
C ARG A 114 -5.50 -13.77 31.18
N ALA A 115 -5.82 -13.04 32.24
CA ALA A 115 -6.62 -11.82 32.22
C ALA A 115 -6.26 -10.99 33.46
N ALA A 116 -6.35 -9.67 33.36
CA ALA A 116 -6.19 -8.76 34.48
C ALA A 116 -6.95 -7.46 34.24
N GLY A 117 -7.19 -6.71 35.31
CA GLY A 117 -7.89 -5.44 35.25
C GLY A 117 -7.81 -4.67 36.56
N SER A 118 -8.47 -3.51 36.58
CA SER A 118 -8.61 -2.62 37.74
C SER A 118 -10.09 -2.42 38.05
N TRP A 119 -10.43 -2.30 39.33
CA TRP A 119 -11.73 -1.79 39.77
C TRP A 119 -11.52 -0.48 40.52
N ASP A 120 -12.19 0.59 40.11
CA ASP A 120 -12.12 1.88 40.79
C ASP A 120 -12.64 1.75 42.23
N ASP A 121 -11.95 2.39 43.16
CA ASP A 121 -12.46 2.56 44.52
C ASP A 121 -13.48 3.70 44.55
N SER A 122 -14.74 3.34 44.77
CA SER A 122 -15.85 4.30 44.84
C SER A 122 -15.74 5.33 45.97
N LEU A 123 -14.88 5.11 46.96
CA LEU A 123 -14.71 6.02 48.10
C LEU A 123 -13.50 6.96 47.95
N VAL A 124 -12.51 6.62 47.11
CA VAL A 124 -11.26 7.37 46.97
C VAL A 124 -10.93 7.59 45.48
N PRO A 125 -11.04 8.82 44.95
CA PRO A 125 -10.99 9.12 43.51
C PRO A 125 -9.61 9.02 42.83
N ASP A 126 -8.59 8.45 43.48
CA ASP A 126 -7.24 8.24 42.95
C ASP A 126 -6.68 6.89 43.41
N ARG A 127 -7.55 5.86 43.38
CA ARG A 127 -7.23 4.52 43.84
C ARG A 127 -8.11 3.47 43.17
N GLY A 128 -7.55 2.29 42.98
CA GLY A 128 -8.28 1.10 42.52
C GLY A 128 -7.84 -0.17 43.23
N PHE A 129 -8.44 -1.28 42.81
CA PHE A 129 -8.09 -2.64 43.19
C PHE A 129 -7.68 -3.45 41.96
N ALA A 130 -6.42 -3.89 41.94
CA ALA A 130 -5.88 -4.64 40.81
C ALA A 130 -6.29 -6.11 40.94
N TRP A 131 -6.75 -6.73 39.85
CA TRP A 131 -7.04 -8.16 39.84
C TRP A 131 -6.39 -8.89 38.65
N ALA A 132 -6.06 -10.16 38.84
CA ALA A 132 -5.52 -11.02 37.77
C ALA A 132 -5.97 -12.48 37.91
N ARG A 133 -6.27 -13.11 36.77
CA ARG A 133 -6.46 -14.56 36.59
C ARG A 133 -5.14 -15.19 36.18
N LEU A 134 -4.60 -16.06 37.02
CA LEU A 134 -3.30 -16.71 36.85
C LEU A 134 -3.47 -18.17 36.46
N ASP A 135 -2.70 -18.61 35.46
CA ASP A 135 -2.64 -20.01 35.01
C ASP A 135 -1.67 -20.80 35.88
N VAL A 136 -2.12 -21.14 37.09
CA VAL A 136 -1.37 -22.01 38.00
C VAL A 136 -1.63 -23.48 37.67
N PRO A 137 -0.64 -24.38 37.80
CA PRO A 137 -0.85 -25.81 37.65
C PRO A 137 -1.94 -26.31 38.62
N GLY A 138 -2.94 -27.04 38.14
CA GLY A 138 -4.02 -27.55 38.98
C GLY A 138 -5.34 -27.70 38.23
N SER A 139 -6.43 -27.92 38.98
CA SER A 139 -7.77 -28.09 38.44
C SER A 139 -8.58 -26.80 38.31
N ASN A 140 -8.09 -25.69 38.88
CA ASN A 140 -8.78 -24.40 38.89
C ASN A 140 -7.79 -23.26 38.63
N ASP A 141 -8.25 -22.19 37.98
CA ASP A 141 -7.48 -20.94 37.90
C ASP A 141 -7.45 -20.24 39.26
N LEU A 142 -6.35 -19.53 39.52
CA LEU A 142 -6.18 -18.70 40.70
C LEU A 142 -6.40 -17.23 40.34
N TYR A 143 -7.35 -16.59 41.00
CA TYR A 143 -7.63 -15.16 40.91
C TYR A 143 -7.02 -14.46 42.11
N VAL A 144 -6.26 -13.40 41.86
CA VAL A 144 -5.62 -12.59 42.91
C VAL A 144 -6.13 -11.17 42.80
N VAL A 145 -6.47 -10.57 43.93
CA VAL A 145 -6.86 -9.16 44.05
C VAL A 145 -5.87 -8.47 44.99
N SER A 146 -5.15 -7.47 44.48
CA SER A 146 -4.27 -6.61 45.25
C SER A 146 -5.03 -5.39 45.75
N VAL A 147 -4.98 -5.12 47.06
CA VAL A 147 -5.74 -4.04 47.69
C VAL A 147 -4.85 -3.10 48.51
N HIS A 148 -5.27 -1.85 48.57
CA HIS A 148 -4.73 -0.82 49.45
C HIS A 148 -5.94 -0.04 50.02
N LEU A 149 -6.55 -0.48 51.12
CA LEU A 149 -7.82 0.08 51.63
C LEU A 149 -7.64 1.46 52.29
N TYR A 150 -8.73 2.19 52.59
CA TYR A 150 -8.67 3.61 52.96
C TYR A 150 -7.90 3.88 54.26
N SER A 151 -6.68 4.39 54.12
CA SER A 151 -5.76 4.72 55.22
C SER A 151 -6.27 5.87 56.10
N SER A 152 -6.82 6.90 55.48
CA SER A 152 -7.36 8.09 56.18
C SER A 152 -8.84 7.98 56.54
N GLY A 153 -9.50 6.89 56.13
CA GLY A 153 -10.92 6.63 56.37
C GLY A 153 -11.21 6.00 57.73
N SER A 154 -12.49 5.97 58.08
CA SER A 154 -13.00 5.27 59.26
C SER A 154 -13.03 3.75 59.04
N ALA A 155 -13.17 2.99 60.12
CA ALA A 155 -13.42 1.55 60.04
C ALA A 155 -14.70 1.19 59.25
N SER A 156 -15.65 2.13 59.18
CA SER A 156 -16.87 1.97 58.38
C SER A 156 -16.57 2.07 56.88
N ASP A 157 -15.70 2.99 56.47
CA ASP A 157 -15.33 3.19 55.06
C ASP A 157 -14.60 1.97 54.52
N ARG A 158 -13.63 1.43 55.27
CA ARG A 158 -12.96 0.18 54.91
C ARG A 158 -13.90 -1.02 54.87
N ASN A 159 -14.91 -1.04 55.73
CA ASN A 159 -15.92 -2.10 55.68
C ASN A 159 -16.82 -1.98 54.45
N GLN A 160 -17.10 -0.76 53.99
CA GLN A 160 -17.81 -0.53 52.73
C GLN A 160 -16.95 -0.96 51.52
N GLU A 161 -15.65 -0.69 51.51
CA GLU A 161 -14.72 -1.23 50.50
C GLU A 161 -14.71 -2.77 50.50
N ALA A 162 -14.67 -3.40 51.68
CA ALA A 162 -14.72 -4.86 51.81
C ALA A 162 -16.03 -5.45 51.25
N GLN A 163 -17.17 -4.78 51.48
CA GLN A 163 -18.46 -5.17 50.91
C GLN A 163 -18.49 -5.01 49.38
N ALA A 164 -17.93 -3.91 48.87
CA ALA A 164 -17.83 -3.67 47.43
C ALA A 164 -16.95 -4.74 46.75
N LEU A 165 -15.79 -5.06 47.32
CA LEU A 165 -14.90 -6.11 46.83
C LEU A 165 -15.56 -7.49 46.85
N LYS A 166 -16.32 -7.82 47.91
CA LYS A 166 -17.12 -9.06 47.96
C LYS A 166 -18.09 -9.16 46.77
N ASN A 167 -18.80 -8.06 46.47
CA ASN A 167 -19.75 -8.02 45.37
C ASN A 167 -19.06 -8.10 44.01
N LEU A 168 -17.95 -7.38 43.83
CA LEU A 168 -17.15 -7.40 42.59
C LEU A 168 -16.60 -8.80 42.31
N ILE A 169 -16.02 -9.45 43.32
CA ILE A 169 -15.51 -10.83 43.20
C ILE A 169 -16.63 -11.79 42.83
N SER A 170 -17.77 -11.72 43.52
CA SER A 170 -18.92 -12.61 43.29
C SER A 170 -19.55 -12.42 41.91
N ALA A 171 -19.50 -11.21 41.36
CA ALA A 171 -20.08 -10.88 40.05
C ALA A 171 -19.15 -11.25 38.88
N ASN A 172 -17.82 -11.18 39.08
CA ASN A 172 -16.85 -11.28 37.99
C ASN A 172 -16.07 -12.60 37.96
N PHE A 173 -15.96 -13.31 39.10
CA PHE A 173 -15.18 -14.54 39.17
C PHE A 173 -16.10 -15.78 39.25
N PRO A 174 -15.70 -16.92 38.65
CA PRO A 174 -16.46 -18.17 38.78
C PRO A 174 -16.66 -18.58 40.25
N ALA A 175 -17.83 -19.11 40.59
CA ALA A 175 -18.16 -19.49 41.97
C ALA A 175 -17.22 -20.53 42.59
N ASN A 176 -16.56 -21.35 41.77
CA ASN A 176 -15.58 -22.36 42.18
C ASN A 176 -14.12 -21.92 42.00
N ALA A 177 -13.87 -20.66 41.62
CA ALA A 177 -12.52 -20.15 41.44
C ALA A 177 -11.75 -20.16 42.77
N TRP A 178 -10.44 -20.42 42.69
CA TRP A 178 -9.56 -20.07 43.80
C TRP A 178 -9.35 -18.57 43.77
N VAL A 179 -9.65 -17.90 44.88
CA VAL A 179 -9.47 -16.45 45.03
C VAL A 179 -8.51 -16.18 46.17
N VAL A 180 -7.66 -15.16 46.03
CA VAL A 180 -6.87 -14.58 47.12
C VAL A 180 -7.02 -13.07 47.07
N VAL A 181 -7.41 -12.47 48.19
CA VAL A 181 -7.33 -11.01 48.38
C VAL A 181 -6.15 -10.74 49.29
N ALA A 182 -5.21 -9.92 48.82
CA ALA A 182 -3.97 -9.67 49.52
C ALA A 182 -3.52 -8.21 49.36
N GLY A 183 -2.79 -7.69 50.34
CA GLY A 183 -2.29 -6.32 50.33
C GLY A 183 -2.50 -5.60 51.64
N ASP A 184 -2.45 -4.27 51.59
CA ASP A 184 -2.60 -3.38 52.73
C ASP A 184 -4.08 -3.07 52.97
N PHE A 185 -4.61 -3.55 54.08
CA PHE A 185 -6.00 -3.36 54.46
C PHE A 185 -6.19 -2.11 55.33
N ASN A 186 -5.12 -1.44 55.76
CA ASN A 186 -5.20 -0.27 56.64
C ASN A 186 -6.03 -0.47 57.92
N THR A 187 -6.20 -1.72 58.35
CA THR A 187 -7.02 -2.05 59.52
C THR A 187 -6.26 -1.89 60.83
N ALA A 188 -6.94 -1.38 61.85
CA ALA A 188 -6.36 -1.21 63.16
C ALA A 188 -6.38 -2.49 64.01
N THR A 189 -7.27 -3.45 63.71
CA THR A 189 -7.38 -4.72 64.45
C THR A 189 -7.90 -5.86 63.57
N ARG A 190 -7.61 -7.12 63.91
CA ARG A 190 -8.18 -8.32 63.23
C ARG A 190 -9.69 -8.51 63.46
N SER A 191 -10.27 -7.76 64.40
CA SER A 191 -11.69 -7.72 64.74
C SER A 191 -12.44 -6.59 64.02
N GLU A 192 -11.76 -5.77 63.22
CA GLU A 192 -12.42 -4.70 62.48
C GLU A 192 -13.49 -5.24 61.51
N ALA A 193 -14.54 -4.45 61.28
CA ALA A 193 -15.70 -4.87 60.49
C ALA A 193 -15.31 -5.31 59.06
N ALA A 194 -14.37 -4.62 58.42
CA ALA A 194 -13.86 -4.98 57.10
C ALA A 194 -13.28 -6.40 57.06
N VAL A 195 -12.45 -6.76 58.05
CA VAL A 195 -11.88 -8.11 58.18
C VAL A 195 -12.98 -9.14 58.42
N SER A 196 -13.99 -8.79 59.24
CA SER A 196 -15.16 -9.65 59.47
C SER A 196 -15.96 -9.90 58.19
N THR A 197 -16.09 -8.88 57.34
CA THR A 197 -16.73 -8.99 56.01
C THR A 197 -15.95 -9.92 55.09
N PHE A 198 -14.62 -9.76 54.99
CA PHE A 198 -13.78 -10.65 54.19
C PHE A 198 -13.85 -12.10 54.68
N LYS A 199 -13.88 -12.32 56.01
CA LYS A 199 -14.02 -13.65 56.63
C LYS A 199 -15.31 -14.39 56.25
N THR A 200 -16.31 -13.71 55.68
CA THR A 200 -17.52 -14.38 55.17
C THR A 200 -17.28 -15.17 53.89
N PHE A 201 -16.17 -14.94 53.16
CA PHE A 201 -15.86 -15.64 51.91
C PHE A 201 -14.37 -16.01 51.75
N LEU A 202 -13.48 -15.45 52.57
CA LEU A 202 -12.05 -15.75 52.63
C LEU A 202 -11.65 -16.25 54.04
N SER A 203 -10.52 -16.93 54.13
CA SER A 203 -9.92 -17.43 55.36
C SER A 203 -8.74 -16.58 55.79
N ASP A 204 -8.74 -16.16 57.05
CA ASP A 204 -7.59 -15.57 57.74
C ASP A 204 -6.80 -16.61 58.55
N ASN A 205 -7.24 -17.88 58.53
CA ASN A 205 -6.65 -18.97 59.30
C ASN A 205 -5.71 -19.84 58.44
N PRO A 206 -4.50 -20.18 58.90
CA PRO A 206 -3.85 -19.69 60.12
C PRO A 206 -3.32 -18.25 59.96
N ILE A 207 -3.10 -17.58 61.10
CA ILE A 207 -2.61 -16.20 61.18
C ILE A 207 -1.07 -16.20 61.13
N PRO A 208 -0.45 -15.56 60.12
CA PRO A 208 1.01 -15.50 60.01
C PRO A 208 1.72 -14.91 61.23
N THR A 209 2.90 -15.42 61.55
CA THR A 209 3.75 -14.96 62.67
C THR A 209 5.17 -14.63 62.19
N ASP A 210 5.91 -13.87 62.97
CA ASP A 210 7.31 -13.49 62.73
C ASP A 210 8.33 -14.40 63.44
N ALA A 211 7.86 -15.26 64.35
CA ALA A 211 8.66 -16.30 65.00
C ALA A 211 7.88 -17.61 65.16
N GLU A 212 8.62 -18.71 65.25
CA GLU A 212 8.11 -20.10 65.33
C GLU A 212 7.37 -20.39 66.66
N SER A 213 7.66 -19.64 67.73
CA SER A 213 7.09 -19.82 69.07
C SER A 213 6.05 -18.75 69.47
N GLY A 214 5.33 -18.16 68.51
CA GLY A 214 4.32 -17.13 68.76
C GLY A 214 4.94 -15.79 69.14
N GLY A 215 5.68 -15.20 68.19
CA GLY A 215 6.66 -14.11 68.39
C GLY A 215 6.29 -12.93 69.29
N LYS A 216 7.35 -12.25 69.74
CA LYS A 216 7.29 -11.07 70.62
C LYS A 216 6.60 -9.91 69.90
N MET A 217 5.79 -9.15 70.65
CA MET A 217 4.98 -8.03 70.16
C MET A 217 5.76 -6.76 69.76
N GLU A 218 7.09 -6.81 69.70
CA GLU A 218 7.95 -5.63 69.51
C GLU A 218 8.62 -5.66 68.14
N THR A 219 7.88 -5.13 67.17
CA THR A 219 8.37 -4.62 65.88
C THR A 219 7.89 -3.16 65.75
N ASN A 220 8.36 -2.40 64.76
CA ASN A 220 8.26 -0.92 64.68
C ASN A 220 6.85 -0.29 64.88
N GLU A 221 5.78 -1.08 64.81
CA GLU A 221 4.47 -0.80 65.43
C GLU A 221 3.99 -2.07 66.15
N PRO A 222 3.29 -1.98 67.29
CA PRO A 222 2.74 -3.16 67.96
C PRO A 222 1.82 -3.93 67.01
N ARG A 223 2.08 -5.23 66.83
CA ARG A 223 1.32 -6.13 65.92
C ARG A 223 -0.15 -6.36 66.32
N ASN A 224 -0.67 -5.57 67.25
CA ASN A 224 -2.12 -5.45 67.49
C ASN A 224 -2.83 -4.69 66.35
N LYS A 225 -2.08 -4.04 65.44
CA LYS A 225 -2.53 -3.43 64.19
C LYS A 225 -1.99 -4.17 62.95
N PRO A 226 -2.68 -5.21 62.44
CA PRO A 226 -2.26 -5.88 61.22
C PRO A 226 -2.76 -5.08 60.02
N TYR A 227 -1.85 -4.41 59.34
CA TYR A 227 -2.12 -3.68 58.11
C TYR A 227 -2.26 -4.64 56.94
N ASP A 228 -1.32 -5.56 56.79
CA ASP A 228 -1.21 -6.40 55.60
C ASP A 228 -1.77 -7.82 55.79
N TYR A 229 -2.40 -8.36 54.74
CA TYR A 229 -3.02 -9.68 54.77
C TYR A 229 -2.81 -10.46 53.48
N VAL A 230 -2.84 -11.79 53.62
CA VAL A 230 -3.08 -12.74 52.52
C VAL A 230 -4.28 -13.61 52.91
N LEU A 231 -5.43 -13.31 52.31
CA LEU A 231 -6.71 -13.97 52.59
C LEU A 231 -7.15 -14.85 51.41
N PRO A 232 -6.83 -16.16 51.42
CA PRO A 232 -7.34 -17.10 50.43
C PRO A 232 -8.82 -17.41 50.64
N SER A 233 -9.57 -17.68 49.57
CA SER A 233 -10.91 -18.29 49.60
C SER A 233 -10.89 -19.57 50.44
N HIS A 234 -12.00 -19.89 51.09
CA HIS A 234 -12.10 -21.08 51.95
C HIS A 234 -11.70 -22.39 51.22
N SER A 235 -12.05 -22.52 49.94
CA SER A 235 -11.67 -23.67 49.11
C SER A 235 -10.16 -23.73 48.88
N PHE A 236 -9.52 -22.59 48.62
CA PHE A 236 -8.08 -22.52 48.40
C PHE A 236 -7.26 -22.66 49.69
N ALA A 237 -7.79 -22.15 50.81
CA ALA A 237 -7.15 -22.21 52.13
C ALA A 237 -6.86 -23.64 52.60
N THR A 238 -7.59 -24.64 52.10
CA THR A 238 -7.34 -26.06 52.40
C THR A 238 -5.98 -26.56 51.90
N ASN A 239 -5.37 -25.85 50.95
CA ASN A 239 -4.04 -26.17 50.41
C ASN A 239 -2.90 -25.52 51.23
N PHE A 240 -3.20 -24.75 52.28
CA PHE A 240 -2.19 -24.06 53.07
C PHE A 240 -1.14 -25.03 53.64
N VAL A 241 0.14 -24.64 53.56
CA VAL A 241 1.27 -25.34 54.17
C VAL A 241 2.20 -24.36 54.88
N PRO A 242 3.01 -24.83 55.85
CA PRO A 242 4.00 -23.98 56.52
C PRO A 242 4.91 -23.25 55.53
N THR A 243 5.22 -21.99 55.82
CA THR A 243 6.19 -21.23 55.02
C THR A 243 7.61 -21.65 55.42
N VAL A 244 8.36 -22.20 54.46
CA VAL A 244 9.72 -22.72 54.70
C VAL A 244 10.78 -21.78 54.13
N LEU A 245 11.70 -21.34 54.97
CA LEU A 245 12.96 -20.70 54.58
C LEU A 245 14.12 -21.68 54.85
N PRO A 246 15.30 -21.53 54.22
CA PRO A 246 16.38 -22.52 54.28
C PRO A 246 16.67 -23.12 55.67
N SER A 247 16.64 -22.30 56.73
CA SER A 247 16.93 -22.75 58.09
C SER A 247 15.73 -22.68 59.06
N ARG A 248 14.52 -22.30 58.60
CA ARG A 248 13.35 -21.99 59.45
C ARG A 248 12.02 -22.42 58.85
N VAL A 249 11.05 -22.78 59.70
CA VAL A 249 9.70 -23.21 59.29
C VAL A 249 8.63 -22.46 60.08
N PHE A 250 7.79 -21.70 59.38
CA PHE A 250 6.71 -20.92 59.97
C PHE A 250 5.36 -21.60 59.74
N SER A 251 4.89 -22.35 60.74
CA SER A 251 3.68 -23.18 60.66
C SER A 251 2.40 -22.44 60.29
N ASN A 252 2.32 -21.14 60.59
CA ASN A 252 1.12 -20.33 60.35
C ASN A 252 1.25 -19.34 59.17
N GLY A 253 2.36 -19.41 58.43
CA GLY A 253 2.78 -18.36 57.50
C GLY A 253 3.69 -17.35 58.18
N LEU A 254 4.29 -16.47 57.38
CA LEU A 254 5.36 -15.58 57.81
C LEU A 254 4.93 -14.12 57.71
N VAL A 255 5.15 -13.35 58.78
CA VAL A 255 5.29 -11.89 58.68
C VAL A 255 6.77 -11.58 58.79
N PHE A 256 7.39 -11.22 57.68
CA PHE A 256 8.84 -11.09 57.64
C PHE A 256 9.30 -9.72 58.13
N ASP A 257 10.17 -9.73 59.14
CA ASP A 257 10.87 -8.56 59.66
C ASP A 257 12.38 -8.84 59.69
N SER A 258 13.14 -8.11 58.89
CA SER A 258 14.60 -8.24 58.76
C SER A 258 15.37 -7.84 60.02
N ALA A 259 14.76 -7.12 60.97
CA ALA A 259 15.41 -6.79 62.24
C ALA A 259 15.36 -7.94 63.26
N VAL A 260 14.37 -8.83 63.14
CA VAL A 260 14.13 -9.93 64.07
C VAL A 260 14.50 -11.29 63.47
N TYR A 261 14.39 -11.44 62.15
CA TYR A 261 14.71 -12.68 61.47
C TYR A 261 16.22 -12.99 61.50
N THR A 262 16.58 -14.21 61.92
CA THR A 262 17.97 -14.69 61.90
C THR A 262 18.05 -16.18 61.55
N PRO A 263 18.99 -16.59 60.66
CA PRO A 263 20.02 -15.77 60.01
C PRO A 263 19.56 -15.15 58.68
N LEU A 264 19.86 -13.86 58.42
CA LEU A 264 19.51 -13.18 57.15
C LEU A 264 20.18 -13.79 55.89
N SER A 265 21.20 -14.62 56.06
CA SER A 265 21.80 -15.39 54.96
C SER A 265 20.79 -16.31 54.25
N ASP A 266 19.73 -16.73 54.93
CA ASP A 266 18.65 -17.53 54.35
C ASP A 266 17.89 -16.79 53.24
N VAL A 267 17.92 -15.47 53.28
CA VAL A 267 17.12 -14.56 52.44
C VAL A 267 18.00 -13.46 51.83
N ALA A 268 19.24 -13.78 51.47
CA ALA A 268 20.11 -12.84 50.76
C ALA A 268 19.44 -12.30 49.49
N PRO A 269 19.51 -10.98 49.19
CA PRO A 269 20.44 -9.99 49.76
C PRO A 269 19.90 -9.13 50.91
N VAL A 270 18.84 -9.57 51.63
CA VAL A 270 18.24 -8.76 52.71
C VAL A 270 19.27 -8.38 53.78
N ALA A 271 19.31 -7.09 54.11
CA ALA A 271 20.18 -6.52 55.14
C ALA A 271 19.42 -6.27 56.45
N PRO A 272 20.12 -6.21 57.60
CA PRO A 272 19.51 -5.80 58.86
C PRO A 272 18.90 -4.40 58.73
N GLY A 273 17.59 -4.29 58.94
CA GLY A 273 16.87 -3.02 58.89
C GLY A 273 16.25 -2.67 57.53
N ASP A 274 16.28 -3.55 56.53
CA ASP A 274 15.53 -3.36 55.27
C ASP A 274 14.01 -3.20 55.53
N SER A 275 13.49 -3.77 56.62
CA SER A 275 12.10 -3.64 57.10
C SER A 275 11.86 -2.36 57.91
N HIS A 276 12.89 -1.56 58.17
CA HIS A 276 12.86 -0.39 59.05
C HIS A 276 13.51 0.84 58.43
N VAL A 277 13.62 0.88 57.10
CA VAL A 277 14.01 2.13 56.43
C VAL A 277 12.97 3.21 56.76
N SER A 278 13.46 4.44 56.96
CA SER A 278 12.61 5.55 57.40
C SER A 278 11.41 5.73 56.48
N GLY A 279 10.19 5.68 57.03
CA GLY A 279 8.92 5.80 56.30
C GLY A 279 8.29 4.47 55.86
N MET A 280 8.99 3.33 55.94
CA MET A 280 8.39 2.02 55.67
C MET A 280 7.59 1.55 56.89
N GLN A 281 6.27 1.46 56.75
CA GLN A 281 5.33 1.14 57.84
C GLN A 281 4.82 -0.32 57.81
N HIS A 282 5.01 -1.03 56.69
CA HIS A 282 4.32 -2.28 56.39
C HIS A 282 5.28 -3.45 56.21
N MET A 283 4.79 -4.67 56.44
CA MET A 283 5.62 -5.89 56.43
C MET A 283 5.21 -6.85 55.33
N ALA A 284 6.16 -7.66 54.88
CA ALA A 284 5.89 -8.73 53.93
C ALA A 284 5.10 -9.85 54.62
N VAL A 285 3.86 -10.07 54.21
CA VAL A 285 3.02 -11.18 54.70
C VAL A 285 2.99 -12.28 53.66
N VAL A 286 3.42 -13.48 54.06
CA VAL A 286 3.64 -14.63 53.17
C VAL A 286 2.83 -15.83 53.65
N LYS A 287 2.15 -16.49 52.71
CA LYS A 287 1.55 -17.81 52.91
C LYS A 287 1.94 -18.74 51.75
N ASP A 288 2.27 -19.97 52.10
CA ASP A 288 2.59 -21.02 51.13
C ASP A 288 1.39 -21.98 50.99
N PHE A 289 1.14 -22.44 49.76
CA PHE A 289 0.03 -23.34 49.43
C PHE A 289 0.54 -24.50 48.57
N ASN A 290 0.19 -25.73 48.91
CA ASN A 290 0.58 -26.89 48.14
C ASN A 290 -0.50 -27.28 47.13
N ILE A 291 -0.21 -27.12 45.84
CA ILE A 291 -1.14 -27.41 44.75
C ILE A 291 -0.80 -28.77 44.13
N THR A 292 -1.73 -29.71 44.24
CA THR A 292 -1.60 -31.01 43.56
C THR A 292 -2.02 -30.89 42.10
N TYR A 293 -1.13 -31.33 41.20
CA TYR A 293 -1.41 -31.37 39.77
C TYR A 293 -0.89 -32.67 39.15
N THR A 294 -1.48 -33.02 38.01
CA THR A 294 -1.13 -34.25 37.30
C THR A 294 -0.11 -33.93 36.21
N ILE A 295 1.09 -34.50 36.34
CA ILE A 295 2.03 -34.58 35.21
C ILE A 295 1.61 -35.81 34.41
N THR A 296 1.05 -35.55 33.22
CA THR A 296 1.14 -36.54 32.16
C THR A 296 2.56 -36.45 31.63
N ASN A 297 3.28 -37.58 31.63
CA ASN A 297 4.61 -37.64 31.03
C ASN A 297 4.47 -37.45 29.51
N ALA A 298 4.29 -36.19 29.07
CA ALA A 298 4.52 -35.80 27.70
C ALA A 298 6.04 -35.89 27.49
N TRP A 299 6.43 -36.56 26.40
CA TRP A 299 7.80 -36.70 25.94
C TRP A 299 8.63 -35.42 26.13
N PRO A 300 9.95 -35.49 26.38
CA PRO A 300 10.77 -34.29 26.42
C PRO A 300 10.56 -33.48 25.15
N ASP A 301 10.37 -32.16 25.29
CA ASP A 301 10.00 -31.31 24.15
C ASP A 301 11.16 -31.27 23.14
N ALA A 302 10.96 -31.95 22.00
CA ALA A 302 11.75 -31.72 20.80
C ALA A 302 11.70 -30.23 20.43
N PRO A 303 12.71 -29.70 19.72
CA PRO A 303 12.74 -28.29 19.40
C PRO A 303 11.53 -27.93 18.54
N PHE A 304 10.96 -26.74 18.75
CA PHE A 304 9.93 -26.17 17.90
C PHE A 304 10.28 -24.71 17.58
N ILE A 305 9.86 -24.26 16.40
CA ILE A 305 10.19 -22.94 15.89
C ILE A 305 9.13 -21.95 16.34
N ILE A 306 9.56 -20.87 16.99
CA ILE A 306 8.75 -19.73 17.41
C ILE A 306 8.63 -18.73 16.26
N THR A 307 9.74 -18.48 15.56
CA THR A 307 9.80 -17.54 14.43
C THR A 307 10.61 -18.18 13.30
N GLN A 308 9.96 -18.35 12.15
CA GLN A 308 10.60 -18.87 10.94
C GLN A 308 11.59 -17.85 10.37
N PRO A 309 12.66 -18.29 9.69
CA PRO A 309 13.47 -17.37 8.88
C PRO A 309 12.63 -16.76 7.77
N ALA A 310 12.80 -15.47 7.55
CA ALA A 310 12.11 -14.74 6.49
C ALA A 310 12.93 -14.76 5.19
N SER A 311 12.25 -14.94 4.06
CA SER A 311 12.86 -14.78 2.72
C SER A 311 13.39 -13.36 2.54
N GLN A 312 14.50 -13.22 1.81
CA GLN A 312 15.15 -11.93 1.58
C GLN A 312 15.41 -11.68 0.10
N ILE A 313 15.38 -10.40 -0.28
CA ILE A 313 15.79 -9.91 -1.59
C ILE A 313 16.99 -9.00 -1.36
N ALA A 314 18.09 -9.25 -2.07
CA ALA A 314 19.35 -8.54 -1.87
C ALA A 314 19.98 -8.15 -3.22
N ALA A 315 20.68 -7.01 -3.26
CA ALA A 315 21.48 -6.64 -4.41
C ALA A 315 22.74 -7.52 -4.49
N PRO A 316 23.28 -7.78 -5.69
CA PRO A 316 24.60 -8.39 -5.81
C PRO A 316 25.64 -7.61 -5.01
N GLY A 317 26.39 -8.30 -4.16
CA GLY A 317 27.46 -7.74 -3.33
C GLY A 317 27.03 -7.18 -1.97
N SER A 318 25.74 -7.21 -1.60
CA SER A 318 25.32 -6.82 -0.25
C SER A 318 25.52 -7.94 0.78
N ASP A 319 25.38 -7.60 2.06
CA ASP A 319 25.34 -8.58 3.15
C ASP A 319 23.89 -8.91 3.52
N VAL A 320 23.62 -10.16 3.88
CA VAL A 320 22.29 -10.71 4.19
C VAL A 320 22.36 -11.51 5.48
N ALA A 321 21.31 -11.45 6.30
CA ALA A 321 21.22 -12.28 7.49
C ALA A 321 19.85 -12.96 7.64
N PHE A 322 19.87 -14.28 7.78
CA PHE A 322 18.70 -15.07 8.20
C PHE A 322 18.75 -15.31 9.70
N SER A 323 17.61 -15.21 10.38
CA SER A 323 17.50 -15.51 11.81
C SER A 323 16.33 -16.47 12.07
N VAL A 324 16.47 -17.27 13.12
CA VAL A 324 15.42 -18.18 13.59
C VAL A 324 15.27 -18.04 15.11
N ALA A 325 14.04 -18.11 15.61
CA ALA A 325 13.78 -18.24 17.04
C ALA A 325 13.14 -19.61 17.31
N ALA A 326 13.68 -20.36 18.27
CA ALA A 326 13.19 -21.69 18.63
C ALA A 326 13.23 -21.91 20.14
N SER A 327 12.41 -22.84 20.59
CA SER A 327 12.40 -23.33 21.97
C SER A 327 12.42 -24.85 21.97
N GLY A 328 12.94 -25.45 23.03
CA GLY A 328 13.01 -26.89 23.22
C GLY A 328 13.68 -27.18 24.56
N ALA A 329 13.64 -28.44 25.00
CA ALA A 329 14.33 -28.84 26.21
C ALA A 329 15.87 -28.78 26.03
N GLY A 330 16.59 -28.26 27.02
CA GLY A 330 18.06 -28.23 27.02
C GLY A 330 18.69 -27.28 25.99
N ALA A 331 19.99 -27.48 25.72
CA ALA A 331 20.72 -26.70 24.72
C ALA A 331 20.22 -27.06 23.31
N LEU A 332 20.01 -26.03 22.48
CA LEU A 332 19.65 -26.19 21.07
C LEU A 332 20.90 -26.11 20.19
N HIS A 333 21.04 -27.05 19.27
CA HIS A 333 22.09 -27.07 18.27
C HIS A 333 21.49 -26.75 16.90
N TYR A 334 22.07 -25.76 16.22
CA TYR A 334 21.61 -25.29 14.92
C TYR A 334 22.54 -25.79 13.82
N GLN A 335 21.99 -26.04 12.64
CA GLN A 335 22.75 -26.30 11.44
C GLN A 335 21.98 -25.73 10.24
N TRP A 336 22.50 -24.65 9.66
CA TRP A 336 21.92 -24.09 8.44
C TRP A 336 22.28 -24.92 7.22
N ARG A 337 21.39 -24.88 6.23
CA ARG A 337 21.47 -25.60 4.96
C ARG A 337 21.13 -24.68 3.81
N PHE A 338 21.79 -24.89 2.68
CA PHE A 338 21.43 -24.32 1.38
C PHE A 338 20.91 -25.45 0.50
N GLY A 339 19.63 -25.38 0.11
CA GLY A 339 18.89 -26.53 -0.39
C GLY A 339 18.90 -27.67 0.63
N ALA A 340 19.44 -28.83 0.24
CA ALA A 340 19.57 -30.00 1.10
C ALA A 340 20.93 -30.11 1.82
N ALA A 341 21.93 -29.30 1.46
CA ALA A 341 23.30 -29.44 1.93
C ALA A 341 23.58 -28.56 3.17
N ASN A 342 24.31 -29.11 4.15
CA ASN A 342 24.73 -28.36 5.34
C ASN A 342 25.79 -27.29 4.98
N LEU A 343 25.61 -26.07 5.49
CA LEU A 343 26.60 -25.00 5.40
C LEU A 343 27.61 -25.14 6.55
N ALA A 344 28.89 -25.32 6.21
CA ALA A 344 29.94 -25.50 7.20
C ALA A 344 30.06 -24.28 8.14
N GLY A 345 30.12 -24.53 9.46
CA GLY A 345 30.28 -23.48 10.47
C GLY A 345 29.03 -22.66 10.79
N ALA A 346 27.94 -22.85 10.05
CA ALA A 346 26.68 -22.13 10.28
C ALA A 346 25.83 -22.81 11.38
N THR A 347 26.27 -22.68 12.64
CA THR A 347 25.72 -23.44 13.79
C THR A 347 25.06 -22.59 14.86
N THR A 348 24.68 -21.35 14.54
CA THR A 348 23.99 -20.44 15.47
C THR A 348 22.55 -20.17 15.00
N SER A 349 21.78 -19.44 15.80
CA SER A 349 20.43 -18.99 15.44
C SER A 349 20.40 -17.93 14.32
N MET A 350 21.57 -17.49 13.82
CA MET A 350 21.70 -16.48 12.77
C MET A 350 22.72 -16.93 11.71
N LEU A 351 22.33 -16.92 10.44
CA LEU A 351 23.21 -17.12 9.29
C LEU A 351 23.49 -15.77 8.64
N ALA A 352 24.73 -15.31 8.67
CA ALA A 352 25.18 -14.14 7.93
C ALA A 352 25.90 -14.57 6.64
N LEU A 353 25.50 -13.98 5.51
CA LEU A 353 26.14 -14.13 4.21
C LEU A 353 26.67 -12.76 3.80
N THR A 354 27.93 -12.68 3.42
CA THR A 354 28.53 -11.43 2.94
C THR A 354 28.76 -11.45 1.45
N ASN A 355 28.73 -10.26 0.83
CA ASN A 355 29.01 -10.08 -0.61
C ASN A 355 28.20 -11.06 -1.51
N VAL A 356 26.89 -11.17 -1.30
CA VAL A 356 26.07 -12.22 -1.93
C VAL A 356 26.04 -12.11 -3.46
N GLN A 357 26.18 -13.25 -4.14
CA GLN A 357 26.18 -13.37 -5.60
C GLN A 357 25.06 -14.31 -6.06
N SER A 358 24.76 -14.31 -7.37
CA SER A 358 23.68 -15.13 -7.95
C SER A 358 23.78 -16.63 -7.62
N GLY A 359 25.00 -17.17 -7.45
CA GLY A 359 25.22 -18.56 -7.05
C GLY A 359 24.77 -18.92 -5.63
N GLN A 360 24.47 -17.92 -4.79
CA GLN A 360 23.93 -18.09 -3.44
C GLN A 360 22.40 -17.90 -3.39
N ALA A 361 21.76 -17.62 -4.53
CA ALA A 361 20.30 -17.55 -4.62
C ALA A 361 19.68 -18.95 -4.43
N GLY A 362 18.62 -19.03 -3.64
CA GLY A 362 17.93 -20.29 -3.36
C GLY A 362 17.46 -20.39 -1.92
N ASP A 363 17.04 -21.58 -1.52
CA ASP A 363 16.38 -21.80 -0.24
C ASP A 363 17.38 -22.11 0.88
N TYR A 364 17.22 -21.38 1.98
CA TYR A 364 17.94 -21.60 3.22
C TYR A 364 17.00 -22.19 4.27
N SER A 365 17.43 -23.25 4.93
CA SER A 365 16.69 -23.83 6.06
C SER A 365 17.63 -24.14 7.20
N VAL A 366 17.12 -24.20 8.42
CA VAL A 366 17.91 -24.55 9.60
C VAL A 366 17.30 -25.78 10.27
N VAL A 367 18.17 -26.75 10.55
CA VAL A 367 17.85 -27.90 11.38
C VAL A 367 18.23 -27.56 12.81
N ILE A 368 17.27 -27.66 13.71
CA ILE A 368 17.46 -27.38 15.14
C ILE A 368 17.26 -28.68 15.88
N THR A 369 18.25 -29.08 16.66
CA THR A 369 18.31 -30.37 17.34
C THR A 369 18.52 -30.19 18.83
N ASN A 370 17.93 -31.09 19.62
CA ASN A 370 18.29 -31.33 21.01
C ASN A 370 18.26 -32.85 21.28
N PHE A 371 18.43 -33.25 22.53
CA PHE A 371 18.41 -34.65 22.93
C PHE A 371 17.06 -35.36 22.67
N ALA A 372 15.97 -34.61 22.51
CA ALA A 372 14.61 -35.13 22.35
C ALA A 372 14.17 -35.25 20.89
N GLY A 373 14.84 -34.56 19.96
CA GLY A 373 14.57 -34.67 18.53
C GLY A 373 15.10 -33.49 17.71
N SER A 374 14.56 -33.34 16.51
CA SER A 374 14.94 -32.28 15.58
C SER A 374 13.72 -31.66 14.91
N VAL A 375 13.77 -30.36 14.67
CA VAL A 375 12.83 -29.66 13.77
C VAL A 375 13.61 -28.98 12.66
N THR A 376 13.01 -28.92 11.48
CA THR A 376 13.53 -28.19 10.33
C THR A 376 12.64 -26.99 10.07
N SER A 377 13.24 -25.81 9.82
CA SER A 377 12.48 -24.63 9.45
C SER A 377 11.79 -24.77 8.09
N ALA A 378 10.77 -23.94 7.87
CA ALA A 378 10.36 -23.66 6.49
C ALA A 378 11.56 -23.09 5.72
N PRO A 379 11.68 -23.36 4.40
CA PRO A 379 12.69 -22.73 3.57
C PRO A 379 12.45 -21.22 3.49
N ALA A 380 13.50 -20.44 3.73
CA ALA A 380 13.56 -19.01 3.47
C ALA A 380 14.37 -18.78 2.20
N SER A 381 13.76 -18.19 1.18
CA SER A 381 14.42 -18.00 -0.11
C SER A 381 15.26 -16.72 -0.11
N LEU A 382 16.53 -16.84 -0.54
CA LEU A 382 17.34 -15.70 -0.94
C LEU A 382 17.15 -15.45 -2.43
N THR A 383 16.58 -14.30 -2.78
CA THR A 383 16.54 -13.83 -4.16
C THR A 383 17.61 -12.77 -4.37
N ILE A 384 18.50 -12.97 -5.34
CA ILE A 384 19.46 -11.96 -5.75
C ILE A 384 18.81 -11.10 -6.83
N ALA A 385 18.64 -9.82 -6.55
CA ALA A 385 17.94 -8.90 -7.42
C ALA A 385 18.68 -8.72 -8.74
N ALA A 386 17.95 -8.80 -9.85
CA ALA A 386 18.43 -8.51 -11.19
C ALA A 386 18.18 -7.03 -11.50
N ALA A 387 19.22 -6.32 -11.98
CA ALA A 387 19.11 -4.93 -12.43
C ALA A 387 18.09 -4.80 -13.58
N PRO A 388 17.51 -3.61 -13.79
CA PRO A 388 16.52 -3.44 -14.84
C PRO A 388 17.18 -3.57 -16.22
N VAL A 389 16.48 -4.23 -17.15
CA VAL A 389 16.87 -4.38 -18.55
C VAL A 389 15.72 -3.90 -19.40
N ILE A 390 15.99 -2.98 -20.33
CA ILE A 390 14.98 -2.47 -21.26
C ILE A 390 14.81 -3.48 -22.39
N VAL A 391 13.58 -3.98 -22.55
CA VAL A 391 13.21 -4.94 -23.61
C VAL A 391 12.50 -4.27 -24.78
N ALA A 392 11.90 -3.10 -24.57
CA ALA A 392 11.41 -2.22 -25.64
C ALA A 392 11.78 -0.76 -25.32
N GLN A 393 12.55 -0.16 -26.22
CA GLN A 393 12.98 1.24 -26.12
C GLN A 393 11.83 2.19 -26.46
N PRO A 394 11.83 3.44 -25.95
CA PRO A 394 10.92 4.46 -26.45
C PRO A 394 11.24 4.78 -27.92
N GLU A 395 10.19 4.94 -28.72
CA GLU A 395 10.29 5.27 -30.14
C GLU A 395 10.21 6.79 -30.36
N SER A 396 10.94 7.27 -31.36
CA SER A 396 10.87 8.67 -31.80
C SER A 396 9.48 8.98 -32.39
N GLN A 397 8.99 10.20 -32.20
CA GLN A 397 7.68 10.62 -32.68
C GLN A 397 7.73 11.93 -33.43
N THR A 398 6.86 12.05 -34.44
CA THR A 398 6.62 13.30 -35.15
C THR A 398 5.15 13.68 -34.97
N VAL A 399 4.88 14.82 -34.35
CA VAL A 399 3.51 15.28 -34.06
C VAL A 399 3.32 16.74 -34.45
N ALA A 400 2.12 17.11 -34.88
CA ALA A 400 1.76 18.51 -35.16
C ALA A 400 1.56 19.30 -33.84
N PRO A 401 1.74 20.64 -33.85
CA PRO A 401 1.38 21.48 -32.72
C PRO A 401 -0.05 21.23 -32.23
N GLY A 402 -0.23 21.18 -30.91
CA GLY A 402 -1.52 20.91 -30.27
C GLY A 402 -1.88 19.43 -30.09
N GLN A 403 -1.19 18.51 -30.78
CA GLN A 403 -1.38 17.07 -30.57
C GLN A 403 -0.64 16.57 -29.33
N SER A 404 -0.87 15.31 -28.95
CA SER A 404 -0.14 14.66 -27.84
C SER A 404 0.91 13.69 -28.38
N ALA A 405 2.10 13.68 -27.76
CA ALA A 405 3.12 12.65 -27.97
C ALA A 405 3.15 11.69 -26.77
N VAL A 406 3.28 10.39 -27.01
CA VAL A 406 3.26 9.35 -25.96
C VAL A 406 4.47 8.45 -26.09
N PHE A 407 5.42 8.56 -25.17
CA PHE A 407 6.59 7.67 -25.10
C PHE A 407 6.30 6.53 -24.13
N THR A 408 6.59 5.30 -24.55
CA THR A 408 6.44 4.09 -23.71
C THR A 408 7.77 3.37 -23.61
N VAL A 409 8.01 2.70 -22.49
CA VAL A 409 9.17 1.83 -22.29
C VAL A 409 8.70 0.53 -21.66
N THR A 410 9.28 -0.60 -22.08
CA THR A 410 9.07 -1.88 -21.40
C THR A 410 10.41 -2.37 -20.86
N ALA A 411 10.44 -2.71 -19.57
CA ALA A 411 11.62 -3.22 -18.91
C ALA A 411 11.30 -4.44 -18.04
N THR A 412 12.29 -5.31 -17.90
CA THR A 412 12.28 -6.46 -16.98
C THR A 412 13.31 -6.24 -15.88
N GLY A 413 13.18 -6.93 -14.76
CA GLY A 413 14.10 -6.84 -13.62
C GLY A 413 13.40 -7.22 -12.33
N THR A 414 14.11 -7.26 -11.22
CA THR A 414 13.48 -7.47 -9.91
C THR A 414 12.67 -6.25 -9.50
N MET A 415 11.39 -6.46 -9.17
CA MET A 415 10.46 -5.40 -8.77
C MET A 415 10.76 -4.89 -7.34
N PRO A 416 10.36 -3.64 -6.99
CA PRO A 416 9.74 -2.63 -7.86
C PRO A 416 10.73 -1.94 -8.81
N LEU A 417 10.26 -1.61 -10.01
CA LEU A 417 10.97 -0.74 -10.96
C LEU A 417 10.49 0.72 -10.78
N PHE A 418 11.42 1.65 -10.65
CA PHE A 418 11.15 3.08 -10.56
C PHE A 418 11.58 3.78 -11.84
N TYR A 419 10.72 4.62 -12.41
CA TYR A 419 10.99 5.32 -13.67
C TYR A 419 11.19 6.82 -13.41
N GLN A 420 12.03 7.45 -14.22
CA GLN A 420 12.18 8.90 -14.28
C GLN A 420 12.45 9.32 -15.72
N TRP A 421 11.45 9.92 -16.38
CA TRP A 421 11.63 10.47 -17.72
C TRP A 421 12.47 11.73 -17.70
N ARG A 422 13.16 11.99 -18.80
CA ARG A 422 14.07 13.11 -19.01
C ARG A 422 13.81 13.75 -20.38
N PHE A 423 14.00 15.06 -20.45
CA PHE A 423 14.00 15.85 -21.67
C PHE A 423 15.36 16.53 -21.82
N ASN A 424 16.05 16.28 -22.94
CA ASN A 424 17.40 16.77 -23.21
C ASN A 424 18.37 16.53 -22.04
N GLY A 425 18.31 15.32 -21.47
CA GLY A 425 19.14 14.88 -20.35
C GLY A 425 18.69 15.33 -18.96
N LEU A 426 17.72 16.24 -18.84
CA LEU A 426 17.22 16.75 -17.55
C LEU A 426 15.94 16.03 -17.10
N PRO A 427 15.79 15.72 -15.80
CA PRO A 427 14.61 15.03 -15.29
C PRO A 427 13.33 15.86 -15.45
N LEU A 428 12.25 15.21 -15.88
CA LEU A 428 10.89 15.76 -15.96
C LEU A 428 10.15 15.49 -14.64
N PRO A 429 9.82 16.52 -13.84
CA PRO A 429 9.15 16.31 -12.57
C PRO A 429 7.81 15.58 -12.71
N GLY A 430 7.56 14.58 -11.86
CA GLY A 430 6.31 13.81 -11.84
C GLY A 430 6.15 12.75 -12.94
N ALA A 431 7.08 12.66 -13.89
CA ALA A 431 7.05 11.66 -14.96
C ALA A 431 7.70 10.34 -14.50
N THR A 432 6.98 9.55 -13.70
CA THR A 432 7.49 8.34 -13.01
C THR A 432 6.85 7.02 -13.44
N GLY A 433 6.06 7.03 -14.51
CA GLY A 433 5.44 5.82 -15.08
C GLY A 433 6.28 5.17 -16.18
N SER A 434 5.91 3.96 -16.58
CA SER A 434 6.44 3.27 -17.77
C SER A 434 6.03 3.93 -19.10
N SER A 435 5.19 4.96 -19.04
CA SER A 435 4.85 5.83 -20.16
C SER A 435 4.86 7.29 -19.74
N TYR A 436 5.24 8.17 -20.66
CA TYR A 436 5.12 9.62 -20.51
C TYR A 436 4.36 10.22 -21.69
N THR A 437 3.33 11.01 -21.37
CA THR A 437 2.53 11.72 -22.36
C THR A 437 2.80 13.21 -22.27
N ARG A 438 3.22 13.83 -23.37
CA ARG A 438 3.24 15.27 -23.54
C ARG A 438 1.99 15.69 -24.31
N ALA A 439 1.03 16.29 -23.61
CA ALA A 439 -0.16 16.85 -24.24
C ALA A 439 0.11 18.25 -24.82
N ASN A 440 -0.69 18.64 -25.82
CA ASN A 440 -0.64 19.98 -26.43
C ASN A 440 0.78 20.39 -26.84
N VAL A 441 1.48 19.51 -27.57
CA VAL A 441 2.87 19.68 -27.97
C VAL A 441 3.07 21.01 -28.69
N GLN A 442 4.09 21.75 -28.29
CA GLN A 442 4.51 23.01 -28.91
C GLN A 442 5.90 22.88 -29.54
N PRO A 443 6.30 23.75 -30.48
CA PRO A 443 7.64 23.69 -31.08
C PRO A 443 8.80 23.65 -30.08
N GLY A 444 8.64 24.27 -28.90
CA GLY A 444 9.63 24.23 -27.81
C GLY A 444 9.76 22.89 -27.08
N ASP A 445 8.86 21.94 -27.35
CA ASP A 445 8.90 20.58 -26.78
C ASP A 445 9.72 19.61 -27.66
N ALA A 446 10.16 20.06 -28.84
CA ALA A 446 11.04 19.27 -29.69
C ALA A 446 12.37 18.97 -28.98
N GLY A 447 12.82 17.72 -29.04
CA GLY A 447 14.06 17.30 -28.40
C GLY A 447 14.07 15.82 -28.02
N ASN A 448 15.10 15.43 -27.29
CA ASN A 448 15.36 14.02 -26.96
C ASN A 448 14.72 13.66 -25.62
N TYR A 449 13.88 12.63 -25.65
CA TYR A 449 13.27 12.03 -24.47
C TYR A 449 13.98 10.72 -24.14
N SER A 450 14.27 10.49 -22.87
CA SER A 450 14.81 9.22 -22.37
C SER A 450 14.27 8.93 -20.98
N VAL A 451 14.40 7.70 -20.51
CA VAL A 451 13.95 7.29 -19.18
C VAL A 451 15.07 6.55 -18.45
N VAL A 452 15.24 6.89 -17.18
CA VAL A 452 16.08 6.13 -16.25
C VAL A 452 15.18 5.17 -15.48
N ILE A 453 15.51 3.89 -15.47
CA ILE A 453 14.79 2.86 -14.74
C ILE A 453 15.73 2.30 -13.68
N THR A 454 15.29 2.33 -12.41
CA THR A 454 16.12 1.95 -11.27
C THR A 454 15.39 0.92 -10.41
N ASN A 455 16.13 -0.03 -9.84
CA ASN A 455 15.68 -0.89 -8.75
C ASN A 455 16.81 -1.07 -7.72
N LEU A 456 16.64 -1.99 -6.77
CA LEU A 456 17.64 -2.27 -5.73
C LEU A 456 19.01 -2.72 -6.29
N ALA A 457 19.04 -3.39 -7.45
CA ALA A 457 20.27 -3.95 -8.02
C ALA A 457 21.02 -2.97 -8.94
N GLY A 458 20.40 -1.87 -9.38
CA GLY A 458 21.05 -0.87 -10.22
C GLY A 458 20.08 -0.05 -11.06
N SER A 459 20.62 0.64 -12.06
CA SER A 459 19.85 1.45 -12.99
C SER A 459 20.26 1.22 -14.44
N VAL A 460 19.32 1.46 -15.35
CA VAL A 460 19.53 1.44 -16.80
C VAL A 460 18.90 2.69 -17.41
N VAL A 461 19.51 3.18 -18.47
CA VAL A 461 19.07 4.36 -19.22
C VAL A 461 18.60 3.91 -20.60
N SER A 462 17.43 4.39 -21.04
CA SER A 462 16.94 4.12 -22.39
C SER A 462 17.79 4.81 -23.46
N THR A 463 17.69 4.34 -24.70
CA THR A 463 18.07 5.16 -25.85
C THR A 463 17.20 6.42 -25.91
N GLU A 464 17.71 7.45 -26.58
CA GLU A 464 16.95 8.69 -26.79
C GLU A 464 15.91 8.51 -27.89
N ALA A 465 14.68 8.92 -27.60
CA ALA A 465 13.59 9.06 -28.55
C ALA A 465 13.42 10.53 -28.92
N LEU A 466 13.56 10.87 -30.20
CA LEU A 466 13.43 12.24 -30.68
C LEU A 466 11.95 12.61 -30.85
N LEU A 467 11.51 13.70 -30.22
CA LEU A 467 10.26 14.37 -30.56
C LEU A 467 10.53 15.42 -31.64
N THR A 468 9.98 15.19 -32.83
CA THR A 468 9.92 16.20 -33.90
C THR A 468 8.55 16.86 -33.87
N VAL A 469 8.53 18.19 -33.79
CA VAL A 469 7.27 18.94 -33.94
C VAL A 469 7.13 19.34 -35.39
N ALA A 470 6.22 18.66 -36.09
CA ALA A 470 5.92 18.94 -37.48
C ALA A 470 5.22 20.30 -37.59
N VAL A 471 6.01 21.36 -37.76
CA VAL A 471 5.50 22.61 -38.32
C VAL A 471 5.20 22.32 -39.79
N ALA A 472 3.95 21.98 -40.08
CA ALA A 472 3.57 21.69 -41.43
C ALA A 472 3.71 22.97 -42.27
N SER A 473 4.68 22.98 -43.20
CA SER A 473 4.68 23.93 -44.29
C SER A 473 3.40 23.68 -45.09
N GLY A 474 2.54 24.70 -45.22
CA GLY A 474 1.26 24.57 -45.94
C GLY A 474 1.47 23.95 -47.32
N HIS A 475 0.71 22.90 -47.64
CA HIS A 475 0.71 22.33 -48.98
C HIS A 475 0.09 23.33 -49.94
N ILE A 476 0.66 23.49 -51.13
CA ILE A 476 0.10 24.34 -52.17
C ILE A 476 -1.18 23.66 -52.71
N ILE A 477 -2.33 24.29 -52.44
CA ILE A 477 -3.65 23.86 -52.92
C ILE A 477 -3.83 24.35 -54.37
N ALA A 478 -3.48 25.61 -54.63
CA ALA A 478 -3.44 26.19 -55.96
C ALA A 478 -2.36 27.28 -56.04
N GLN A 479 -1.73 27.42 -57.20
CA GLN A 479 -0.79 28.52 -57.46
C GLN A 479 -0.97 29.06 -58.89
N TRP A 480 -0.92 30.38 -59.02
CA TRP A 480 -0.77 31.10 -60.28
C TRP A 480 0.54 31.87 -60.25
N ASN A 481 1.56 31.35 -60.93
CA ASN A 481 2.79 32.09 -61.23
C ASN A 481 2.69 32.89 -62.54
N PHE A 482 1.58 32.76 -63.28
CA PHE A 482 1.29 33.44 -64.54
C PHE A 482 2.30 33.26 -65.67
N ASN A 483 3.25 32.34 -65.56
CA ASN A 483 4.21 31.99 -66.61
C ASN A 483 3.54 31.25 -67.77
N SER A 484 4.27 31.11 -68.88
CA SER A 484 3.78 30.36 -70.03
C SER A 484 3.63 28.88 -69.65
N PRO A 485 2.56 28.17 -70.06
CA PRO A 485 2.40 26.74 -69.75
C PRO A 485 3.58 25.89 -70.23
N THR A 486 4.17 26.27 -71.37
CA THR A 486 5.48 25.82 -71.85
C THR A 486 6.43 27.00 -71.79
N PRO A 487 7.53 26.92 -71.01
CA PRO A 487 8.50 28.01 -70.91
C PRO A 487 9.04 28.41 -72.27
N ASP A 488 8.92 29.69 -72.63
CA ASP A 488 9.36 30.24 -73.93
C ASP A 488 10.41 31.35 -73.78
N GLY A 489 10.75 31.71 -72.54
CA GLY A 489 11.78 32.69 -72.23
C GLY A 489 11.28 34.14 -72.34
N GLN A 490 9.97 34.33 -72.49
CA GLN A 490 9.35 35.63 -72.68
C GLN A 490 8.53 36.00 -71.45
N THR A 491 8.52 37.29 -71.10
CA THR A 491 7.80 37.79 -69.92
C THR A 491 6.44 38.40 -70.26
N THR A 492 5.86 38.05 -71.42
CA THR A 492 4.63 38.64 -71.95
C THR A 492 3.65 37.61 -72.51
N THR A 493 3.94 36.32 -72.37
CA THR A 493 3.21 35.19 -72.98
C THR A 493 2.56 34.27 -71.95
N GLY A 494 2.32 34.80 -70.75
CA GLY A 494 1.76 34.09 -69.60
C GLY A 494 0.37 33.48 -69.74
N THR A 495 -0.13 32.90 -68.63
CA THR A 495 -1.45 32.26 -68.55
C THR A 495 -2.20 32.57 -67.26
N LEU A 496 -3.54 32.54 -67.29
CA LEU A 496 -4.39 32.62 -66.09
C LEU A 496 -4.75 31.24 -65.52
N THR A 497 -4.25 30.17 -66.13
CA THR A 497 -4.40 28.81 -65.62
C THR A 497 -3.44 28.62 -64.44
N PRO A 498 -3.86 28.01 -63.32
CA PRO A 498 -2.94 27.75 -62.22
C PRO A 498 -1.81 26.80 -62.66
N SER A 499 -0.59 27.08 -62.22
CA SER A 499 0.60 26.24 -62.43
C SER A 499 0.62 25.02 -61.49
N ILE A 500 -0.05 25.10 -60.34
CA ILE A 500 -0.25 23.99 -59.39
C ILE A 500 -1.72 23.99 -58.99
N GLY A 501 -2.33 22.81 -58.92
CA GLY A 501 -3.71 22.65 -58.45
C GLY A 501 -4.77 23.05 -59.48
N SER A 502 -5.96 23.41 -58.99
CA SER A 502 -7.12 23.74 -59.81
C SER A 502 -7.82 25.00 -59.31
N GLY A 503 -8.30 25.83 -60.24
CA GLY A 503 -8.99 27.08 -59.93
C GLY A 503 -9.07 27.98 -61.16
N THR A 504 -9.67 29.16 -61.00
CA THR A 504 -9.75 30.18 -62.06
C THR A 504 -9.23 31.53 -61.58
N ALA A 505 -8.65 32.32 -62.48
CA ALA A 505 -8.36 33.74 -62.28
C ALA A 505 -9.11 34.58 -63.34
N SER A 506 -9.78 35.65 -62.93
CA SER A 506 -10.55 36.51 -63.85
C SER A 506 -10.60 37.98 -63.42
N TYR A 507 -10.75 38.90 -64.37
CA TYR A 507 -10.99 40.31 -64.09
C TYR A 507 -12.40 40.56 -63.51
N ILE A 508 -12.53 41.58 -62.66
CA ILE A 508 -13.83 42.03 -62.13
C ILE A 508 -13.96 43.56 -62.16
N GLY A 509 -15.19 44.07 -62.18
CA GLY A 509 -15.47 45.51 -62.01
C GLY A 509 -14.99 46.43 -63.13
N GLY A 510 -14.86 45.92 -64.36
CA GLY A 510 -14.38 46.68 -65.51
C GLY A 510 -12.86 46.68 -65.70
N THR A 511 -12.11 46.06 -64.78
CA THR A 511 -10.68 45.80 -64.95
C THR A 511 -10.42 44.96 -66.20
N LYS A 512 -9.31 45.23 -66.90
CA LYS A 512 -8.87 44.48 -68.09
C LYS A 512 -7.36 44.60 -68.30
N ALA A 513 -6.82 43.84 -69.25
CA ALA A 513 -5.45 43.99 -69.72
C ALA A 513 -5.18 45.43 -70.21
N PRO A 514 -4.03 46.04 -69.87
CA PRO A 514 -3.62 47.32 -70.45
C PRO A 514 -3.26 47.17 -71.93
N GLY A 515 -3.22 48.28 -72.66
CA GLY A 515 -2.76 48.29 -74.06
C GLY A 515 -1.33 47.81 -74.27
N SER A 516 -0.53 47.70 -73.20
CA SER A 516 0.82 47.12 -73.24
C SER A 516 0.85 45.58 -73.14
N GLY A 517 -0.30 44.92 -73.03
CA GLY A 517 -0.41 43.46 -72.92
C GLY A 517 -0.91 42.95 -71.56
N GLU A 518 -1.53 41.77 -71.57
CA GLU A 518 -2.10 41.09 -70.40
C GLU A 518 -1.05 40.62 -69.40
N PHE A 519 0.16 40.34 -69.88
CA PHE A 519 1.29 39.92 -69.06
C PHE A 519 2.47 40.88 -69.22
N ALA A 520 3.27 41.00 -68.18
CA ALA A 520 4.51 41.79 -68.17
C ALA A 520 5.53 41.15 -67.22
N LYS A 521 6.78 41.63 -67.21
CA LYS A 521 7.82 41.12 -66.31
C LYS A 521 7.35 41.00 -64.85
N GLY A 522 7.48 39.79 -64.31
CA GLY A 522 7.10 39.42 -62.95
C GLY A 522 8.17 39.63 -61.88
N SER A 523 7.94 39.02 -60.73
CA SER A 523 8.67 39.16 -59.47
C SER A 523 9.89 38.27 -59.45
N ALA A 524 11.03 38.76 -59.01
CA ALA A 524 12.25 37.94 -58.86
C ALA A 524 12.09 36.79 -57.83
N LYS A 525 10.97 36.73 -57.11
CA LYS A 525 10.62 35.65 -56.18
C LYS A 525 9.95 34.46 -56.88
N ASP A 526 9.54 34.60 -58.14
CA ASP A 526 9.21 33.46 -58.98
C ASP A 526 10.49 32.62 -59.21
N PRO A 527 10.51 31.33 -58.81
CA PRO A 527 11.64 30.44 -59.06
C PRO A 527 12.01 30.29 -60.54
N GLN A 528 11.05 30.46 -61.46
CA GLN A 528 11.24 30.34 -62.91
C GLN A 528 11.66 31.68 -63.52
N THR A 529 12.86 32.14 -63.16
CA THR A 529 13.36 33.48 -63.51
C THR A 529 13.51 33.77 -65.02
N SER A 530 13.52 32.75 -65.88
CA SER A 530 13.68 32.91 -67.33
C SER A 530 12.37 33.09 -68.11
N ASP A 531 11.21 32.73 -67.52
CA ASP A 531 9.87 32.78 -68.15
C ASP A 531 8.88 33.65 -67.35
N ASN A 532 9.44 34.53 -66.52
CA ASN A 532 8.78 35.20 -65.40
C ASN A 532 7.80 36.29 -65.84
N SER A 533 6.54 35.90 -66.04
CA SER A 533 5.41 36.73 -66.42
C SER A 533 4.51 36.97 -65.21
N ALA A 534 4.08 38.21 -65.01
CA ALA A 534 3.06 38.59 -64.04
C ALA A 534 1.80 39.10 -64.73
N TRP A 535 0.66 38.85 -64.10
CA TRP A 535 -0.63 39.29 -64.60
C TRP A 535 -0.80 40.80 -64.44
N ASN A 536 -0.97 41.51 -65.54
CA ASN A 536 -0.97 42.96 -65.62
C ASN A 536 -2.40 43.48 -65.79
N THR A 537 -2.90 44.20 -64.78
CA THR A 537 -4.26 44.71 -64.74
C THR A 537 -4.31 46.22 -64.96
N SER A 538 -5.41 46.74 -65.49
CA SER A 538 -5.63 48.17 -65.74
C SER A 538 -7.13 48.49 -65.79
N SER A 539 -7.48 49.73 -66.15
CA SER A 539 -8.86 50.18 -66.33
C SER A 539 -9.68 50.11 -65.05
N TYR A 540 -9.04 50.50 -63.95
CA TYR A 540 -9.71 50.68 -62.67
C TYR A 540 -10.68 51.86 -62.73
N PRO A 541 -11.69 51.94 -61.83
CA PRO A 541 -12.68 53.01 -61.83
C PRO A 541 -12.06 54.41 -61.68
N ALA A 542 -12.84 55.44 -62.01
CA ALA A 542 -12.44 56.83 -61.79
C ALA A 542 -12.11 57.11 -60.31
N ALA A 543 -11.27 58.11 -60.06
CA ALA A 543 -10.66 58.36 -58.75
C ALA A 543 -11.64 58.36 -57.57
N THR A 544 -12.89 58.79 -57.75
CA THR A 544 -13.88 58.97 -56.69
C THR A 544 -15.08 58.03 -56.77
N ILE A 545 -15.07 57.03 -57.66
CA ILE A 545 -16.23 56.15 -57.91
C ILE A 545 -15.82 54.68 -57.80
N GLY A 546 -16.70 53.83 -57.29
CA GLY A 546 -16.55 52.37 -57.35
C GLY A 546 -15.51 51.81 -56.39
N ASN A 547 -15.59 52.13 -55.09
CA ASN A 547 -14.69 51.60 -54.05
C ASN A 547 -14.82 50.07 -53.93
N LYS A 548 -13.70 49.33 -53.97
CA LYS A 548 -13.66 47.85 -53.82
C LYS A 548 -14.48 47.08 -54.86
N THR A 549 -14.82 47.70 -55.99
CA THR A 549 -15.63 47.05 -57.03
C THR A 549 -14.80 46.41 -58.14
N ALA A 550 -13.52 46.77 -58.29
CA ALA A 550 -12.69 46.40 -59.44
C ALA A 550 -11.32 45.84 -59.04
N GLY A 551 -10.84 44.84 -59.78
CA GLY A 551 -9.61 44.11 -59.49
C GLY A 551 -9.62 42.71 -60.09
N THR A 552 -9.19 41.73 -59.30
CA THR A 552 -9.08 40.32 -59.70
C THR A 552 -9.94 39.43 -58.81
N LEU A 553 -10.39 38.30 -59.36
CA LEU A 553 -11.09 37.22 -58.67
C LEU A 553 -10.37 35.90 -58.90
N PHE A 554 -10.19 35.13 -57.82
CA PHE A 554 -9.65 33.78 -57.83
C PHE A 554 -10.65 32.81 -57.21
N THR A 555 -10.95 31.70 -57.88
CA THR A 555 -11.77 30.61 -57.33
C THR A 555 -10.92 29.37 -57.11
N VAL A 556 -11.10 28.68 -55.98
CA VAL A 556 -10.29 27.51 -55.60
C VAL A 556 -11.04 26.66 -54.56
N SER A 557 -11.17 25.36 -54.82
CA SER A 557 -11.70 24.43 -53.83
C SER A 557 -10.68 24.18 -52.73
N THR A 558 -11.12 24.32 -51.48
CA THR A 558 -10.34 24.01 -50.27
C THR A 558 -10.82 22.71 -49.61
N VAL A 559 -11.62 21.89 -50.30
CA VAL A 559 -12.09 20.59 -49.80
C VAL A 559 -10.91 19.68 -49.44
N GLY A 560 -10.96 19.09 -48.25
CA GLY A 560 -9.88 18.26 -47.72
C GLY A 560 -8.73 19.04 -47.06
N TRP A 561 -8.82 20.38 -47.00
CA TRP A 561 -7.77 21.25 -46.45
C TRP A 561 -8.29 22.16 -45.32
N GLN A 562 -7.46 22.41 -44.32
CA GLN A 562 -7.66 23.35 -43.21
C GLN A 562 -6.48 24.30 -43.08
N ASP A 563 -6.55 25.30 -42.19
CA ASP A 563 -5.50 26.30 -42.02
C ASP A 563 -5.14 27.05 -43.31
N ILE A 564 -6.16 27.44 -44.08
CA ILE A 564 -5.97 28.08 -45.38
C ILE A 564 -5.19 29.40 -45.25
N SER A 565 -4.21 29.62 -46.12
CA SER A 565 -3.45 30.86 -46.21
C SER A 565 -3.25 31.27 -47.66
N ILE A 566 -3.39 32.57 -47.94
CA ILE A 566 -3.23 33.15 -49.28
C ILE A 566 -2.00 34.04 -49.29
N ALA A 567 -1.11 33.82 -50.24
CA ALA A 567 0.05 34.66 -50.49
C ALA A 567 0.08 35.13 -51.95
N TRP A 568 0.63 36.31 -52.22
CA TRP A 568 0.91 36.78 -53.58
C TRP A 568 1.96 37.89 -53.58
N ASP A 569 2.58 38.09 -54.73
CA ASP A 569 3.40 39.25 -55.02
C ASP A 569 2.61 40.28 -55.82
N GLN A 570 2.81 41.56 -55.54
CA GLN A 570 2.16 42.63 -56.28
C GLN A 570 3.08 43.82 -56.55
N ARG A 571 2.80 44.53 -57.65
CA ARG A 571 3.53 45.73 -58.06
C ARG A 571 2.65 46.74 -58.79
N PRO A 572 2.31 47.89 -58.19
CA PRO A 572 1.57 48.96 -58.84
C PRO A 572 2.50 49.88 -59.65
N SER A 573 1.96 50.45 -60.74
CA SER A 573 2.59 51.55 -61.47
C SER A 573 2.52 52.86 -60.68
N SER A 574 3.22 53.90 -61.13
CA SER A 574 3.23 55.22 -60.46
C SER A 574 1.84 55.83 -60.28
N THR A 575 0.92 55.58 -61.22
CA THR A 575 -0.46 56.10 -61.20
C THR A 575 -1.50 55.06 -60.79
N GLY A 576 -1.09 53.82 -60.50
CA GLY A 576 -1.98 52.75 -60.00
C GLY A 576 -2.43 53.01 -58.56
N SER A 577 -3.46 52.29 -58.11
CA SER A 577 -3.97 52.44 -56.74
C SER A 577 -2.91 52.05 -55.70
N LYS A 578 -2.74 52.91 -54.69
CA LYS A 578 -1.88 52.67 -53.52
C LYS A 578 -2.48 51.67 -52.55
N TYR A 579 -3.81 51.62 -52.45
CA TYR A 579 -4.50 50.78 -51.49
C TYR A 579 -5.30 49.70 -52.22
N MET A 580 -5.14 48.48 -51.73
CA MET A 580 -5.81 47.29 -52.22
C MET A 580 -6.46 46.56 -51.03
N ARG A 581 -7.49 45.77 -51.29
CA ARG A 581 -8.18 44.95 -50.29
C ARG A 581 -8.26 43.51 -50.75
N LEU A 582 -7.83 42.60 -49.89
CA LEU A 582 -8.20 41.19 -50.00
C LEU A 582 -9.63 41.04 -49.49
N ARG A 583 -10.49 40.43 -50.30
CA ARG A 583 -11.84 40.03 -49.92
C ARG A 583 -11.98 38.54 -50.14
N TYR A 584 -12.75 37.84 -49.32
CA TYR A 584 -12.95 36.40 -49.48
C TYR A 584 -14.44 36.06 -49.37
N THR A 585 -14.84 34.92 -49.94
CA THR A 585 -16.18 34.36 -49.80
C THR A 585 -16.10 32.90 -49.39
N THR A 586 -17.08 32.48 -48.61
CA THR A 586 -17.24 31.09 -48.15
C THR A 586 -18.49 30.45 -48.73
N ASN A 587 -19.20 31.14 -49.62
CA ASN A 587 -20.42 30.65 -50.28
C ASN A 587 -20.42 30.94 -51.79
N GLY A 588 -19.28 31.37 -52.34
CA GLY A 588 -19.13 31.72 -53.76
C GLY A 588 -19.79 33.04 -54.19
N ALA A 589 -20.53 33.74 -53.31
CA ALA A 589 -21.33 34.91 -53.68
C ALA A 589 -21.00 36.15 -52.84
N ASP A 590 -21.03 36.04 -51.52
CA ASP A 590 -20.88 37.18 -50.61
C ASP A 590 -19.42 37.39 -50.24
N PHE A 591 -18.85 38.53 -50.65
CA PHE A 591 -17.45 38.87 -50.40
C PHE A 591 -17.27 39.76 -49.16
N ILE A 592 -16.51 39.25 -48.20
CA ILE A 592 -16.19 39.89 -46.92
C ILE A 592 -14.78 40.45 -46.99
N ASP A 593 -14.56 41.64 -46.42
CA ASP A 593 -13.23 42.25 -46.36
C ASP A 593 -12.33 41.53 -45.35
N PHE A 594 -11.12 41.18 -45.77
CA PHE A 594 -10.08 40.79 -44.85
C PHE A 594 -9.64 42.04 -44.03
N PRO A 595 -9.52 41.94 -42.70
CA PRO A 595 -9.46 43.11 -41.82
C PRO A 595 -8.27 44.04 -42.08
N THR A 596 -7.13 43.49 -42.49
CA THR A 596 -5.92 44.27 -42.81
C THR A 596 -6.02 44.87 -44.22
N GLY A 597 -6.05 46.21 -44.30
CA GLY A 597 -5.91 46.91 -45.58
C GLY A 597 -4.50 46.79 -46.12
N ILE A 598 -4.35 46.66 -47.44
CA ILE A 598 -3.04 46.47 -48.06
C ILE A 598 -2.59 47.82 -48.62
N SER A 599 -1.61 48.44 -47.95
CA SER A 599 -0.83 49.53 -48.55
C SER A 599 0.25 48.95 -49.47
N VAL A 600 0.45 49.61 -50.60
CA VAL A 600 1.42 49.19 -51.62
C VAL A 600 2.33 50.36 -51.96
N ALA A 601 3.64 50.19 -51.78
CA ALA A 601 4.63 51.13 -52.26
C ALA A 601 4.84 50.98 -53.78
N ARG A 602 5.24 52.07 -54.43
CA ARG A 602 5.49 52.13 -55.87
C ARG A 602 6.69 51.27 -56.29
N ASP A 603 6.59 50.66 -57.48
CA ASP A 603 7.67 50.15 -58.33
C ASP A 603 8.55 49.01 -57.78
N ASP A 604 8.41 48.64 -56.51
CA ASP A 604 9.00 47.45 -55.92
C ASP A 604 7.97 46.33 -55.76
N TRP A 605 8.42 45.09 -55.91
CA TRP A 605 7.59 43.90 -55.69
C TRP A 605 7.41 43.62 -54.21
N GLU A 606 6.18 43.66 -53.73
CA GLU A 606 5.85 43.34 -52.34
C GLU A 606 5.14 41.99 -52.24
N SER A 607 5.59 41.13 -51.31
CA SER A 607 4.85 39.92 -50.96
C SER A 607 3.81 40.23 -49.89
N LYS A 608 2.62 39.68 -50.06
CA LYS A 608 1.54 39.72 -49.07
C LYS A 608 1.19 38.29 -48.71
N THR A 609 0.90 38.07 -47.43
CA THR A 609 0.43 36.79 -46.91
C THR A 609 -0.66 37.05 -45.89
N ASN A 610 -1.79 36.34 -46.01
CA ASN A 610 -2.91 36.44 -45.10
C ASN A 610 -3.36 35.02 -44.71
N SER A 611 -3.31 34.72 -43.42
CA SER A 611 -3.84 33.45 -42.89
C SER A 611 -5.34 33.57 -42.65
N LEU A 612 -6.09 32.60 -43.18
CA LEU A 612 -7.52 32.41 -43.01
C LEU A 612 -7.83 31.19 -42.14
N GLY A 613 -6.83 30.57 -41.50
CA GLY A 613 -7.00 29.26 -40.86
C GLY A 613 -8.04 29.20 -39.73
N THR A 614 -8.30 30.32 -39.07
CA THR A 614 -9.33 30.45 -38.03
C THR A 614 -10.74 30.73 -38.58
N LEU A 615 -10.88 30.93 -39.89
CA LEU A 615 -12.17 31.22 -40.53
C LEU A 615 -12.88 29.91 -40.87
N ALA A 616 -13.93 29.58 -40.10
CA ALA A 616 -14.67 28.32 -40.20
C ALA A 616 -15.21 27.99 -41.61
N GLY A 617 -15.46 29.00 -42.44
CA GLY A 617 -15.93 28.80 -43.82
C GLY A 617 -14.82 28.79 -44.88
N ALA A 618 -13.56 29.03 -44.53
CA ALA A 618 -12.45 28.95 -45.48
C ALA A 618 -11.89 27.52 -45.60
N ASN A 619 -11.99 26.72 -44.54
CA ASN A 619 -11.51 25.33 -44.51
C ASN A 619 -12.57 24.38 -45.12
N ASN A 620 -12.14 23.32 -45.79
CA ASN A 620 -12.98 22.26 -46.35
C ASN A 620 -14.12 22.73 -47.27
N ASN A 621 -13.90 23.78 -48.07
CA ASN A 621 -14.98 24.45 -48.78
C ASN A 621 -14.82 24.40 -50.31
N PRO A 622 -15.78 23.81 -51.06
CA PRO A 622 -15.73 23.78 -52.52
C PRO A 622 -15.93 25.14 -53.18
N ASP A 623 -16.62 26.07 -52.51
CA ASP A 623 -17.06 27.37 -53.04
C ASP A 623 -16.17 28.53 -52.58
N PHE A 624 -14.98 28.23 -52.06
CA PHE A 624 -14.06 29.26 -51.59
C PHE A 624 -13.49 30.07 -52.76
N ALA A 625 -13.51 31.39 -52.61
CA ALA A 625 -12.94 32.32 -53.58
C ALA A 625 -12.46 33.60 -52.89
N PHE A 626 -11.54 34.32 -53.53
CA PHE A 626 -11.04 35.58 -53.02
C PHE A 626 -10.80 36.59 -54.14
N GLN A 627 -10.87 37.87 -53.79
CA GLN A 627 -10.67 39.00 -54.67
C GLN A 627 -9.55 39.88 -54.14
N ILE A 628 -8.81 40.50 -55.06
CA ILE A 628 -7.88 41.59 -54.72
C ILE A 628 -8.34 42.83 -55.48
N VAL A 629 -8.95 43.78 -54.77
CA VAL A 629 -9.63 44.94 -55.36
C VAL A 629 -8.99 46.25 -54.93
N ALA A 630 -9.08 47.28 -55.78
CA ALA A 630 -8.62 48.62 -55.43
C ALA A 630 -9.52 49.21 -54.34
N GLU A 631 -8.94 49.92 -53.37
CA GLU A 631 -9.66 50.53 -52.26
C GLU A 631 -9.37 52.04 -52.13
N PHE A 632 -10.37 52.80 -51.69
CA PHE A 632 -10.22 54.21 -51.31
C PHE A 632 -9.34 54.36 -50.05
N GLU A 633 -8.63 55.49 -49.98
CA GLU A 633 -7.78 55.80 -48.82
C GLU A 633 -8.58 55.85 -47.51
N SER A 634 -9.79 56.42 -47.54
CA SER A 634 -10.68 56.54 -46.38
C SER A 634 -11.04 55.18 -45.76
N THR A 635 -11.34 54.17 -46.57
CA THR A 635 -11.71 52.84 -46.05
C THR A 635 -10.50 51.95 -45.79
N ALA A 636 -9.39 52.19 -46.47
CA ALA A 636 -8.14 51.46 -46.23
C ALA A 636 -7.45 51.87 -44.92
N THR A 637 -7.49 53.17 -44.57
CA THR A 637 -6.73 53.73 -43.44
C THR A 637 -7.59 54.28 -42.31
N GLY A 638 -8.90 54.46 -42.53
CA GLY A 638 -9.78 55.17 -41.60
C GLY A 638 -9.60 56.69 -41.62
N ALA A 639 -8.76 57.23 -42.52
CA ALA A 639 -8.46 58.65 -42.67
C ALA A 639 -8.34 59.04 -44.16
N GLY A 640 -8.35 60.33 -44.48
CA GLY A 640 -8.24 60.81 -45.87
C GLY A 640 -9.58 60.86 -46.62
N GLY A 641 -9.52 60.97 -47.95
CA GLY A 641 -10.68 61.18 -48.82
C GLY A 641 -11.29 59.90 -49.39
N ASN A 642 -12.54 59.98 -49.86
CA ASN A 642 -13.22 58.91 -50.61
C ASN A 642 -12.71 58.86 -52.06
N ASN A 643 -11.43 58.55 -52.22
CA ASN A 643 -10.78 58.46 -53.52
C ASN A 643 -9.64 57.45 -53.53
N TYR A 644 -9.33 56.96 -54.73
CA TYR A 644 -8.09 56.29 -55.03
C TYR A 644 -6.92 57.27 -54.97
N VAL A 645 -5.81 56.81 -54.39
CA VAL A 645 -4.54 57.54 -54.28
C VAL A 645 -3.50 56.80 -55.10
N ALA A 646 -2.67 57.53 -55.84
CA ALA A 646 -1.60 56.93 -56.62
C ALA A 646 -0.53 56.28 -55.71
N ALA A 647 -0.01 55.12 -56.12
CA ALA A 647 1.02 54.40 -55.36
C ALA A 647 2.31 55.21 -55.20
N LYS A 648 2.67 56.06 -56.17
CA LYS A 648 3.81 56.98 -56.05
C LYS A 648 3.39 58.28 -55.35
N SER A 649 4.06 58.59 -54.25
CA SER A 649 3.95 59.91 -53.61
C SER A 649 4.25 61.03 -54.62
N GLY A 650 3.35 62.01 -54.72
CA GLY A 650 3.43 63.12 -55.67
C GLY A 650 2.93 62.83 -57.09
N SER A 651 2.37 61.64 -57.36
CA SER A 651 1.65 61.34 -58.61
C SER A 651 0.14 61.39 -58.43
N THR A 652 -0.60 61.51 -59.53
CA THR A 652 -2.07 61.44 -59.54
C THR A 652 -2.52 60.05 -59.96
N TYR A 653 -3.51 59.51 -59.25
CA TYR A 653 -4.15 58.26 -59.65
C TYR A 653 -4.75 58.38 -61.05
N ALA A 654 -4.61 57.33 -61.86
CA ALA A 654 -5.25 57.24 -63.16
C ALA A 654 -5.95 55.88 -63.33
N PRO A 655 -7.16 55.84 -63.92
CA PRO A 655 -7.83 54.59 -64.32
C PRO A 655 -6.94 53.62 -65.12
N GLY A 656 -6.05 54.17 -65.96
CA GLY A 656 -5.08 53.41 -66.75
C GLY A 656 -3.83 52.97 -65.98
N GLY A 657 -3.66 53.37 -64.72
CA GLY A 657 -2.56 52.93 -63.87
C GLY A 657 -2.65 51.43 -63.63
N THR A 658 -1.56 50.71 -63.86
CA THR A 658 -1.54 49.25 -63.78
C THR A 658 -1.23 48.74 -62.38
N VAL A 659 -1.72 47.54 -62.05
CA VAL A 659 -1.27 46.73 -60.91
C VAL A 659 -0.90 45.35 -61.45
N ARG A 660 0.24 44.81 -61.02
CA ARG A 660 0.69 43.48 -61.42
C ARG A 660 0.59 42.52 -60.25
N PHE A 661 0.19 41.28 -60.54
CA PHE A 661 0.15 40.18 -59.58
C PHE A 661 1.01 39.03 -60.06
N ASP A 662 1.72 38.42 -59.13
CA ASP A 662 2.58 37.27 -59.38
C ASP A 662 2.54 36.30 -58.20
N MET A 663 2.92 35.04 -58.41
CA MET A 663 3.04 34.00 -57.38
C MET A 663 1.83 33.92 -56.43
N VAL A 664 0.62 34.07 -56.95
CA VAL A 664 -0.62 33.96 -56.17
C VAL A 664 -0.77 32.51 -55.74
N THR A 665 -0.62 32.23 -54.45
CA THR A 665 -0.51 30.89 -53.88
C THR A 665 -1.52 30.72 -52.75
N VAL A 666 -2.30 29.65 -52.82
CA VAL A 666 -3.20 29.21 -51.75
C VAL A 666 -2.58 27.97 -51.13
N THR A 667 -2.40 27.99 -49.82
CA THR A 667 -1.84 26.88 -49.06
C THR A 667 -2.79 26.41 -47.97
N GLY A 668 -2.67 25.16 -47.56
CA GLY A 668 -3.38 24.62 -46.40
C GLY A 668 -2.77 23.32 -45.89
N LEU A 669 -3.26 22.86 -44.75
CA LEU A 669 -2.92 21.60 -44.14
C LEU A 669 -3.97 20.55 -44.50
N PRO A 670 -3.60 19.31 -44.83
CA PRO A 670 -4.59 18.28 -45.09
C PRO A 670 -5.43 18.05 -43.82
N ILE A 671 -6.75 17.97 -43.97
CA ILE A 671 -7.65 17.63 -42.86
C ILE A 671 -7.34 16.19 -42.45
N PRO A 672 -6.96 15.93 -41.19
CA PRO A 672 -6.70 14.57 -40.73
C PRO A 672 -7.98 13.74 -40.82
N VAL A 673 -7.91 12.61 -41.54
CA VAL A 673 -8.99 11.61 -41.52
C VAL A 673 -8.94 10.85 -40.20
N SER A 674 -9.99 10.96 -39.39
CA SER A 674 -10.09 10.20 -38.14
C SER A 674 -10.34 8.73 -38.44
N VAL A 675 -9.44 7.86 -37.98
CA VAL A 675 -9.49 6.40 -38.16
C VAL A 675 -10.17 5.77 -36.95
N PRO A 676 -11.25 4.97 -37.12
CA PRO A 676 -11.89 4.24 -36.03
C PRO A 676 -10.92 3.31 -35.30
N PRO A 677 -11.17 3.01 -34.01
CA PRO A 677 -10.32 2.10 -33.26
C PRO A 677 -10.36 0.68 -33.83
N THR A 678 -9.21 0.02 -33.86
CA THR A 678 -9.02 -1.39 -34.23
C THR A 678 -8.25 -2.09 -33.12
N ILE A 679 -8.69 -3.28 -32.71
CA ILE A 679 -8.00 -4.07 -31.69
C ILE A 679 -6.89 -4.89 -32.36
N THR A 680 -5.66 -4.69 -31.90
CA THR A 680 -4.47 -5.42 -32.39
C THR A 680 -4.05 -6.54 -31.45
N ALA A 681 -4.40 -6.45 -30.15
CA ALA A 681 -4.28 -7.55 -29.20
C ALA A 681 -5.53 -7.60 -28.30
N PRO A 682 -6.41 -8.61 -28.44
CA PRO A 682 -7.58 -8.76 -27.58
C PRO A 682 -7.20 -9.31 -26.19
N PRO A 683 -8.07 -9.15 -25.18
CA PRO A 683 -7.88 -9.80 -23.89
C PRO A 683 -7.86 -11.32 -24.03
N VAL A 684 -7.06 -11.98 -23.19
CA VAL A 684 -6.85 -13.43 -23.20
C VAL A 684 -7.57 -14.06 -22.02
N SER A 685 -8.22 -15.21 -22.25
CA SER A 685 -8.85 -16.01 -21.20
C SER A 685 -7.87 -16.41 -20.10
N GLN A 686 -8.32 -16.41 -18.86
CA GLN A 686 -7.50 -16.74 -17.69
C GLN A 686 -8.14 -17.82 -16.85
N ARG A 687 -7.27 -18.63 -16.24
CA ARG A 687 -7.64 -19.64 -15.26
C ARG A 687 -6.83 -19.36 -13.99
N VAL A 688 -7.49 -18.95 -12.91
CA VAL A 688 -6.84 -18.52 -11.66
C VAL A 688 -7.35 -19.29 -10.45
N GLN A 689 -6.52 -19.40 -9.40
CA GLN A 689 -6.94 -19.99 -8.13
C GLN A 689 -7.90 -19.04 -7.40
N GLN A 690 -8.82 -19.58 -6.61
CA GLN A 690 -9.71 -18.74 -5.80
C GLN A 690 -8.92 -17.80 -4.87
N GLY A 691 -9.32 -16.53 -4.84
CA GLY A 691 -8.65 -15.49 -4.07
C GLY A 691 -7.40 -14.89 -4.73
N ALA A 692 -6.96 -15.42 -5.88
CA ALA A 692 -5.94 -14.76 -6.70
C ALA A 692 -6.56 -13.64 -7.55
N ASP A 693 -5.71 -12.75 -8.06
CA ASP A 693 -6.12 -11.67 -8.97
C ASP A 693 -6.07 -12.13 -10.43
N ALA A 694 -6.97 -11.63 -11.28
CA ALA A 694 -6.98 -11.85 -12.73
C ALA A 694 -6.87 -10.51 -13.48
N THR A 695 -5.94 -10.40 -14.43
CA THR A 695 -5.62 -9.13 -15.11
C THR A 695 -5.79 -9.21 -16.61
N PHE A 696 -6.81 -8.56 -17.17
CA PHE A 696 -7.06 -8.47 -18.60
C PHE A 696 -6.43 -7.20 -19.18
N SER A 697 -5.88 -7.28 -20.39
CA SER A 697 -5.31 -6.14 -21.10
C SER A 697 -5.78 -6.13 -22.56
N VAL A 698 -5.81 -4.95 -23.18
CA VAL A 698 -6.13 -4.77 -24.60
C VAL A 698 -5.12 -3.82 -25.24
N LEU A 699 -4.72 -4.10 -26.48
CA LEU A 699 -4.00 -3.18 -27.34
C LEU A 699 -4.88 -2.77 -28.53
N ALA A 700 -5.02 -1.47 -28.74
CA ALA A 700 -5.82 -0.90 -29.82
C ALA A 700 -5.09 0.26 -30.50
N THR A 701 -5.34 0.43 -31.79
CA THR A 701 -4.84 1.52 -32.63
C THR A 701 -6.01 2.32 -33.19
N GLY A 702 -5.81 3.60 -33.52
CA GLY A 702 -6.85 4.48 -34.08
C GLY A 702 -6.50 5.93 -33.79
N THR A 703 -7.26 6.88 -34.33
CA THR A 703 -7.04 8.30 -34.01
C THR A 703 -7.31 8.55 -32.52
N ALA A 704 -6.34 9.14 -31.81
CA ALA A 704 -6.46 9.47 -30.39
C ALA A 704 -7.43 10.66 -30.15
N PRO A 705 -8.01 10.81 -28.94
CA PRO A 705 -7.88 9.93 -27.79
C PRO A 705 -8.74 8.66 -27.90
N LEU A 706 -8.19 7.52 -27.46
CA LEU A 706 -8.95 6.28 -27.28
C LEU A 706 -9.55 6.23 -25.87
N SER A 707 -10.82 5.85 -25.78
CA SER A 707 -11.53 5.63 -24.52
C SER A 707 -11.86 4.15 -24.35
N TYR A 708 -11.83 3.64 -23.12
CA TYR A 708 -12.06 2.22 -22.81
C TYR A 708 -13.22 2.06 -21.83
N GLN A 709 -13.98 0.98 -21.97
CA GLN A 709 -15.00 0.57 -21.01
C GLN A 709 -15.05 -0.96 -20.95
N TRP A 710 -14.55 -1.55 -19.85
CA TRP A 710 -14.63 -2.99 -19.64
C TRP A 710 -16.05 -3.43 -19.28
N ARG A 711 -16.36 -4.68 -19.63
CA ARG A 711 -17.66 -5.32 -19.42
C ARG A 711 -17.46 -6.73 -18.86
N PHE A 712 -18.37 -7.13 -17.99
CA PHE A 712 -18.53 -8.50 -17.50
C PHE A 712 -19.89 -9.03 -17.95
N ASN A 713 -19.92 -10.16 -18.67
CA ASN A 713 -21.12 -10.73 -19.26
C ASN A 713 -21.95 -9.66 -20.01
N ALA A 714 -21.28 -8.93 -20.91
CA ALA A 714 -21.79 -7.81 -21.69
C ALA A 714 -22.25 -6.55 -20.90
N THR A 715 -22.19 -6.56 -19.57
CA THR A 715 -22.59 -5.43 -18.71
C THR A 715 -21.39 -4.55 -18.36
N PRO A 716 -21.45 -3.21 -18.53
CA PRO A 716 -20.35 -2.31 -18.18
C PRO A 716 -19.92 -2.41 -16.72
N LEU A 717 -18.60 -2.46 -16.49
CA LEU A 717 -17.99 -2.43 -15.16
C LEU A 717 -17.68 -0.98 -14.78
N SER A 718 -18.29 -0.50 -13.70
CA SER A 718 -18.09 0.88 -13.23
C SER A 718 -16.61 1.17 -12.94
N GLY A 719 -16.11 2.30 -13.45
CA GLY A 719 -14.73 2.77 -13.23
C GLY A 719 -13.63 2.02 -14.01
N ALA A 720 -13.98 0.97 -14.75
CA ALA A 720 -13.01 0.19 -15.52
C ALA A 720 -12.77 0.82 -16.91
N THR A 721 -12.03 1.94 -16.93
CA THR A 721 -11.84 2.79 -18.13
C THR A 721 -10.41 2.85 -18.67
N ALA A 722 -9.51 1.99 -18.16
CA ALA A 722 -8.13 1.87 -18.64
C ALA A 722 -7.96 0.74 -19.66
N SER A 723 -6.82 0.71 -20.35
CA SER A 723 -6.43 -0.38 -21.28
C SER A 723 -6.13 -1.72 -20.56
N VAL A 724 -6.08 -1.71 -19.23
CA VAL A 724 -5.89 -2.87 -18.36
C VAL A 724 -6.97 -2.87 -17.27
N TYR A 725 -7.54 -4.04 -16.98
CA TYR A 725 -8.48 -4.26 -15.89
C TYR A 725 -8.06 -5.46 -15.05
N THR A 726 -7.93 -5.25 -13.75
CA THR A 726 -7.66 -6.32 -12.78
C THR A 726 -8.88 -6.57 -11.90
N ARG A 727 -9.32 -7.82 -11.85
CA ARG A 727 -10.28 -8.32 -10.87
C ARG A 727 -9.50 -8.91 -9.69
N ASN A 728 -9.54 -8.22 -8.56
CA ASN A 728 -8.85 -8.67 -7.35
C ASN A 728 -9.66 -9.73 -6.59
N HIS A 729 -8.96 -10.67 -5.95
CA HIS A 729 -9.54 -11.70 -5.08
C HIS A 729 -10.69 -12.49 -5.71
N VAL A 730 -10.46 -13.07 -6.89
CA VAL A 730 -11.48 -13.72 -7.72
C VAL A 730 -12.30 -14.75 -6.93
N GLN A 731 -13.63 -14.60 -6.99
CA GLN A 731 -14.62 -15.48 -6.38
C GLN A 731 -15.43 -16.25 -7.44
N PRO A 732 -16.20 -17.30 -7.07
CA PRO A 732 -17.01 -18.05 -8.03
C PRO A 732 -17.98 -17.21 -8.88
N ALA A 733 -18.50 -16.10 -8.32
CA ALA A 733 -19.39 -15.17 -9.01
C ALA A 733 -18.71 -14.31 -10.08
N ASP A 734 -17.37 -14.28 -10.10
CA ASP A 734 -16.58 -13.51 -11.06
C ASP A 734 -16.26 -14.31 -12.33
N GLN A 735 -16.62 -15.59 -12.38
CA GLN A 735 -16.46 -16.39 -13.59
C GLN A 735 -17.40 -15.91 -14.69
N GLY A 736 -16.86 -15.80 -15.91
CA GLY A 736 -17.64 -15.37 -17.06
C GLY A 736 -16.81 -14.66 -18.12
N ALA A 737 -17.52 -14.04 -19.04
CA ALA A 737 -16.94 -13.37 -20.20
C ALA A 737 -16.55 -11.93 -19.87
N TYR A 738 -15.28 -11.58 -20.10
CA TYR A 738 -14.75 -10.22 -20.02
C TYR A 738 -14.43 -9.69 -21.42
N SER A 739 -14.93 -8.51 -21.75
CA SER A 739 -14.61 -7.80 -22.99
C SER A 739 -14.56 -6.30 -22.78
N VAL A 740 -13.96 -5.57 -23.71
CA VAL A 740 -13.78 -4.12 -23.63
C VAL A 740 -14.30 -3.43 -24.87
N VAL A 741 -14.98 -2.31 -24.67
CA VAL A 741 -15.38 -1.36 -25.71
C VAL A 741 -14.29 -0.30 -25.83
N VAL A 742 -13.73 -0.12 -27.03
CA VAL A 742 -12.75 0.92 -27.33
C VAL A 742 -13.37 1.91 -28.31
N SER A 743 -13.36 3.20 -28.00
CA SER A 743 -13.99 4.25 -28.82
C SER A 743 -13.10 5.47 -29.04
N ASN A 744 -13.35 6.18 -30.14
CA ASN A 744 -12.86 7.53 -30.43
C ASN A 744 -13.94 8.33 -31.19
N SER A 745 -13.59 9.51 -31.71
CA SER A 745 -14.51 10.36 -32.49
C SER A 745 -14.96 9.76 -33.82
N ALA A 746 -14.23 8.78 -34.38
CA ALA A 746 -14.55 8.13 -35.65
C ALA A 746 -15.38 6.85 -35.49
N GLY A 747 -15.41 6.25 -34.30
CA GLY A 747 -16.24 5.07 -34.06
C GLY A 747 -15.82 4.25 -32.83
N THR A 748 -16.35 3.04 -32.78
CA THR A 748 -16.20 2.12 -31.65
C THR A 748 -15.94 0.70 -32.14
N VAL A 749 -15.09 -0.03 -31.43
CA VAL A 749 -14.83 -1.47 -31.61
C VAL A 749 -14.98 -2.19 -30.28
N ILE A 750 -15.39 -3.45 -30.33
CA ILE A 750 -15.61 -4.31 -29.17
C ILE A 750 -14.66 -5.51 -29.27
N SER A 751 -13.96 -5.84 -28.18
CA SER A 751 -13.10 -7.02 -28.16
C SER A 751 -13.90 -8.34 -28.20
N PRO A 752 -13.31 -9.43 -28.72
CA PRO A 752 -13.74 -10.77 -28.36
C PRO A 752 -13.77 -10.96 -26.84
N ASP A 753 -14.57 -11.92 -26.38
CA ASP A 753 -14.68 -12.27 -24.96
C ASP A 753 -13.49 -13.13 -24.51
N ALA A 754 -12.88 -12.73 -23.40
CA ALA A 754 -11.93 -13.52 -22.62
C ALA A 754 -12.66 -14.20 -21.45
N GLN A 755 -12.51 -15.52 -21.30
CA GLN A 755 -13.18 -16.27 -20.24
C GLN A 755 -12.33 -16.26 -18.96
N LEU A 756 -12.95 -15.97 -17.81
CA LEU A 756 -12.36 -16.19 -16.49
C LEU A 756 -12.88 -17.51 -15.90
N GLU A 757 -11.98 -18.47 -15.72
CA GLU A 757 -12.25 -19.75 -15.06
C GLU A 757 -11.61 -19.82 -13.67
N LEU A 758 -12.35 -20.33 -12.69
CA LEU A 758 -11.87 -20.49 -11.33
C LEU A 758 -11.36 -21.92 -11.11
N VAL A 759 -10.14 -22.04 -10.61
CA VAL A 759 -9.61 -23.30 -10.07
C VAL A 759 -9.80 -23.28 -8.56
N VAL A 760 -10.61 -24.21 -8.07
CA VAL A 760 -10.76 -24.45 -6.64
C VAL A 760 -9.86 -25.63 -6.26
N PRO A 761 -9.00 -25.52 -5.23
CA PRO A 761 -8.20 -26.64 -4.79
C PRO A 761 -9.07 -27.80 -4.33
N ALA A 762 -8.62 -29.03 -4.57
CA ALA A 762 -9.34 -30.23 -4.16
C ALA A 762 -9.47 -30.27 -2.63
N PRO A 763 -10.67 -30.59 -2.09
CA PRO A 763 -10.86 -30.68 -0.64
C PRO A 763 -10.01 -31.80 -0.04
N VAL A 764 -9.21 -31.48 0.99
CA VAL A 764 -8.41 -32.46 1.73
C VAL A 764 -9.32 -33.17 2.73
N LEU A 765 -9.40 -34.50 2.61
CA LEU A 765 -10.25 -35.35 3.43
C LEU A 765 -9.52 -35.77 4.72
N VAL A 766 -10.19 -35.61 5.85
CA VAL A 766 -9.73 -35.99 7.19
C VAL A 766 -10.76 -36.92 7.83
N MET A 767 -10.32 -38.10 8.27
CA MET A 767 -11.16 -39.01 9.06
C MET A 767 -11.21 -38.51 10.51
N ARG A 768 -12.37 -38.04 10.99
CA ARG A 768 -12.55 -37.63 12.40
C ARG A 768 -12.95 -38.82 13.28
N SER A 769 -13.59 -39.84 12.70
CA SER A 769 -13.90 -41.13 13.34
C SER A 769 -14.11 -42.21 12.26
N PRO A 770 -14.29 -43.50 12.62
CA PRO A 770 -14.53 -44.57 11.64
C PRO A 770 -15.74 -44.35 10.72
N GLN A 771 -16.69 -43.49 11.12
CA GLN A 771 -17.91 -43.19 10.36
C GLN A 771 -18.02 -41.73 9.92
N VAL A 772 -17.10 -40.85 10.33
CA VAL A 772 -17.17 -39.41 10.04
C VAL A 772 -15.98 -38.98 9.19
N VAL A 773 -16.28 -38.60 7.95
CA VAL A 773 -15.34 -37.99 7.01
C VAL A 773 -15.59 -36.48 7.04
N ALA A 774 -14.55 -35.70 7.27
CA ALA A 774 -14.61 -34.25 7.22
C ALA A 774 -13.63 -33.71 6.18
N TRP A 775 -13.90 -32.54 5.62
CA TRP A 775 -12.98 -31.84 4.73
C TRP A 775 -13.18 -30.34 4.87
N GLN A 776 -12.15 -29.59 4.45
CA GLN A 776 -12.32 -28.16 4.22
C GLN A 776 -12.84 -27.96 2.80
N GLY A 777 -14.08 -27.47 2.70
CA GLY A 777 -14.76 -27.13 1.46
C GLY A 777 -15.25 -25.68 1.48
N LEU A 778 -15.73 -25.21 0.33
CA LEU A 778 -16.47 -23.96 0.23
C LEU A 778 -17.80 -24.06 0.97
N SER A 779 -18.14 -22.98 1.68
CA SER A 779 -19.41 -22.84 2.37
C SER A 779 -20.58 -22.89 1.40
N ASN A 780 -21.69 -23.50 1.83
CA ASN A 780 -22.96 -23.59 1.13
C ASN A 780 -22.93 -24.28 -0.25
N LEU A 781 -21.82 -24.93 -0.64
CA LEU A 781 -21.82 -25.81 -1.80
C LEU A 781 -22.31 -27.22 -1.45
N PRO A 782 -23.15 -27.84 -2.31
CA PRO A 782 -23.55 -29.23 -2.15
C PRO A 782 -22.42 -30.15 -2.61
N TYR A 783 -21.91 -30.96 -1.70
CA TYR A 783 -20.94 -32.01 -2.00
C TYR A 783 -21.64 -33.35 -2.10
N VAL A 784 -21.27 -34.13 -3.11
CA VAL A 784 -21.63 -35.54 -3.27
C VAL A 784 -20.53 -36.39 -2.65
N VAL A 785 -20.91 -37.24 -1.70
CA VAL A 785 -20.03 -38.22 -1.07
C VAL A 785 -20.29 -39.57 -1.69
N GLN A 786 -19.22 -40.20 -2.19
CA GLN A 786 -19.28 -41.54 -2.76
C GLN A 786 -18.33 -42.46 -2.02
N ALA A 787 -18.70 -43.73 -1.90
CA ALA A 787 -17.89 -44.75 -1.26
C ALA A 787 -17.78 -46.03 -2.09
N LYS A 788 -16.77 -46.84 -1.74
CA LYS A 788 -16.64 -48.24 -2.15
C LYS A 788 -15.97 -49.06 -1.06
N THR A 789 -16.25 -50.36 -1.02
CA THR A 789 -15.69 -51.28 0.00
C THR A 789 -14.39 -51.93 -0.46
N ASN A 790 -14.06 -51.85 -1.76
CA ASN A 790 -12.83 -52.39 -2.33
C ASN A 790 -12.26 -51.43 -3.38
N LEU A 791 -10.98 -51.04 -3.26
CA LEU A 791 -10.30 -50.16 -4.22
C LEU A 791 -10.27 -50.72 -5.64
N ALA A 792 -10.34 -52.04 -5.83
CA ALA A 792 -10.36 -52.69 -7.14
C ALA A 792 -11.72 -52.62 -7.88
N GLN A 793 -12.80 -52.20 -7.20
CA GLN A 793 -14.09 -51.99 -7.87
C GLN A 793 -14.04 -50.75 -8.78
N SER A 794 -14.58 -50.88 -10.00
CA SER A 794 -14.60 -49.82 -11.01
C SER A 794 -15.57 -48.68 -10.64
N ASN A 795 -16.67 -49.00 -9.95
CA ASN A 795 -17.78 -48.08 -9.74
C ASN A 795 -17.80 -47.54 -8.32
N TRP A 796 -17.98 -46.23 -8.19
CA TRP A 796 -18.21 -45.55 -6.91
C TRP A 796 -19.71 -45.41 -6.68
N VAL A 797 -20.18 -45.77 -5.49
CA VAL A 797 -21.59 -45.68 -5.14
C VAL A 797 -21.84 -44.40 -4.35
N MET A 798 -22.87 -43.64 -4.71
CA MET A 798 -23.26 -42.45 -3.94
C MET A 798 -23.79 -42.88 -2.57
N VAL A 799 -23.21 -42.35 -1.50
CA VAL A 799 -23.61 -42.65 -0.11
C VAL A 799 -24.31 -41.49 0.57
N GLY A 800 -24.22 -40.27 0.02
CA GLY A 800 -25.02 -39.13 0.45
C GLY A 800 -24.48 -37.80 -0.05
N THR A 801 -25.02 -36.72 0.50
CA THR A 801 -24.59 -35.34 0.23
C THR A 801 -24.29 -34.62 1.53
N ALA A 802 -23.39 -33.63 1.49
CA ALA A 802 -23.08 -32.77 2.63
C ALA A 802 -22.87 -31.32 2.19
N SER A 803 -23.21 -30.38 3.07
CA SER A 803 -22.96 -28.94 2.91
C SER A 803 -22.82 -28.32 4.30
N SER A 804 -22.06 -27.23 4.42
CA SER A 804 -21.90 -26.50 5.68
C SER A 804 -21.97 -25.00 5.45
N PRO A 805 -22.54 -24.21 6.38
CA PRO A 805 -22.45 -22.74 6.35
C PRO A 805 -21.02 -22.22 6.48
N GLY A 806 -20.11 -23.02 7.08
CA GLY A 806 -18.69 -22.74 7.19
C GLY A 806 -17.86 -23.56 6.21
N THR A 807 -16.53 -23.41 6.26
CA THR A 807 -15.62 -24.18 5.42
C THR A 807 -15.40 -25.62 5.91
N ASP A 808 -15.72 -25.89 7.18
CA ASP A 808 -15.68 -27.24 7.72
C ASP A 808 -16.96 -28.00 7.35
N VAL A 809 -16.83 -28.96 6.43
CA VAL A 809 -17.92 -29.84 6.00
C VAL A 809 -17.65 -31.25 6.53
N SER A 810 -18.68 -31.92 7.02
CA SER A 810 -18.58 -33.31 7.48
C SER A 810 -19.74 -34.16 7.00
N PHE A 811 -19.45 -35.43 6.72
CA PHE A 811 -20.43 -36.44 6.38
C PHE A 811 -20.29 -37.63 7.33
N THR A 812 -21.40 -37.99 7.96
CA THR A 812 -21.51 -39.18 8.81
C THR A 812 -22.12 -40.31 8.00
N ASN A 813 -21.35 -41.37 7.76
CA ASN A 813 -21.83 -42.56 7.09
C ASN A 813 -22.49 -43.52 8.08
N SER A 814 -23.77 -43.83 7.87
CA SER A 814 -24.56 -44.74 8.70
C SER A 814 -24.47 -46.23 8.33
N VAL A 815 -23.75 -46.57 7.25
CA VAL A 815 -23.65 -47.95 6.76
C VAL A 815 -22.55 -48.72 7.51
N ALA A 816 -22.90 -49.85 8.13
CA ALA A 816 -21.99 -50.71 8.87
C ALA A 816 -21.20 -51.64 7.92
N ALA A 817 -20.05 -51.18 7.43
CA ALA A 817 -19.12 -51.99 6.65
C ALA A 817 -17.70 -51.96 7.29
N PRO A 818 -16.96 -53.08 7.30
CA PRO A 818 -15.69 -53.20 8.02
C PRO A 818 -14.54 -52.40 7.39
N GLN A 819 -14.63 -52.03 6.11
CA GLN A 819 -13.66 -51.17 5.41
C GLN A 819 -14.33 -50.39 4.27
N MET A 820 -14.11 -49.08 4.20
CA MET A 820 -14.63 -48.23 3.11
C MET A 820 -13.63 -47.15 2.69
N PHE A 821 -13.67 -46.83 1.41
CA PHE A 821 -12.93 -45.74 0.78
C PHE A 821 -13.91 -44.67 0.35
N PHE A 822 -13.62 -43.42 0.65
CA PHE A 822 -14.49 -42.28 0.33
C PHE A 822 -13.84 -41.38 -0.70
N ARG A 823 -14.66 -40.79 -1.57
CA ARG A 823 -14.30 -39.60 -2.35
C ARG A 823 -15.42 -38.59 -2.28
N VAL A 824 -15.04 -37.33 -2.34
CA VAL A 824 -15.97 -36.21 -2.34
C VAL A 824 -15.86 -35.48 -3.68
N ARG A 825 -16.99 -35.15 -4.27
CA ARG A 825 -17.09 -34.37 -5.51
C ARG A 825 -18.11 -33.26 -5.29
N TYR A 826 -17.89 -32.10 -5.86
CA TYR A 826 -18.94 -31.10 -6.06
C TYR A 826 -19.33 -31.14 -7.55
N PRO A 827 -20.56 -30.75 -7.92
CA PRO A 827 -21.00 -30.75 -9.31
C PRO A 827 -20.16 -29.85 -10.22
#